data_AF-A0A6N2DMH9-F1
#
_entry.id   AF-A0A6N2DMH9-F1
#
_cell.length_a   1.000
_cell.length_b   1.000
_cell.length_c   1.000
_cell.angle_alpha   90.00
_cell.angle_beta   90.00
_cell.angle_gamma   90.00
#
_symmetry.space_group_name_H-M   'P 1'
#
loop_
_entity.id
_entity.type
_entity.pdbx_description
1 polymer ?
#
loop_
_entity_poly.entity_id
_entity_poly.type
_entity_poly.pdbx_seq_one_letter_code
_entity_poly.pdbx_strand_id
1 'polypeptide(L)'
;MATGPVLRDTLRSAPVGTARSRPSQISRVPYLPGLDGMRALAVVAVMIYHANVAWLPGGFLGVEVFFVISGYLITLLLVAERERNGRVDLKHFWIRRAKRLLPALFVMLFIVITYTALFRSDALGQLRGDVVASLFYSINWYQIWVGAGYSAAGDFAPLRHLWSLAVEEQFYLVWPLVMAVLLRRGPRRVVSAAKWLVLAAVLVTVFVAVAFHPGRIASCAETPEAFWTIGERCISKADSLYLSTITRSSGLLLGAAFALLWRPAAIMRSPMRSKGPMVDLLAVVGIAGLAAMTWYVNFITPDGADPLLFRGGFLVAALFTLLLIAAVTHQGAYTGKVLGNPVFLWVGTRSYGLYLYHWPIYQMIRQVAGNPLTFNQFAVAMVATVIITEASYRFVETPIRTGQLKVWWDGVRRSRDPLPRQVVLGSASVVIALALFSSVSLATAPLQQNEITLASEQGREATTDLEGLLGGGSGDDDGAAAAGDDAVTPPPATSPNGTLPADPLEPNGDDEPVATTTTTTTTTTTTTLPPEPIRYLGVGDSVMLGAAPRLQSAGVVVDAEESRQLVNMIPTMQQLQERDLFGDAVIVHLGTNGPVAENALNEFMNTLSDVEFVLVLTIRANRSWTAGNNELLRSLAQSGPNYRNNVIVIDWEQLSNQCPGDCFANDGIHLRPDGVRFYAQQVFDVLGLSPS
;
A
#
# COMPACT_ATOMS: atom_id res chain seq x y z
N MET A 1 52.28 -36.15 21.20
CA MET A 1 53.47 -36.67 20.50
C MET A 1 53.10 -36.89 19.05
N ALA A 2 53.68 -36.07 18.17
CA ALA A 2 53.59 -36.23 16.72
C ALA A 2 54.58 -37.32 16.28
N THR A 3 54.24 -38.07 15.23
CA THR A 3 55.06 -38.42 14.05
C THR A 3 54.60 -39.74 13.45
N GLY A 4 54.50 -39.79 12.12
CA GLY A 4 54.36 -41.05 11.36
C GLY A 4 53.91 -40.83 9.92
N PRO A 5 54.52 -41.49 8.91
CA PRO A 5 54.93 -40.82 7.68
C PRO A 5 54.20 -41.26 6.41
N VAL A 6 54.47 -40.47 5.38
CA VAL A 6 54.16 -40.62 3.95
C VAL A 6 54.61 -41.98 3.40
N LEU A 7 53.74 -42.63 2.62
CA LEU A 7 54.11 -43.69 1.69
C LEU A 7 53.54 -43.39 0.29
N ARG A 8 54.45 -43.10 -0.64
CA ARG A 8 54.25 -43.30 -2.08
C ARG A 8 54.31 -44.80 -2.33
N ASP A 9 53.41 -45.36 -3.13
CA ASP A 9 53.86 -46.30 -4.16
C ASP A 9 52.88 -46.57 -5.32
N THR A 10 53.53 -46.81 -6.46
CA THR A 10 53.17 -47.61 -7.64
C THR A 10 51.92 -47.33 -8.51
N LEU A 11 52.26 -46.79 -9.68
CA LEU A 11 51.60 -46.93 -10.97
C LEU A 11 51.33 -48.40 -11.35
N ARG A 12 50.10 -48.70 -11.79
CA ARG A 12 49.81 -49.77 -12.77
C ARG A 12 48.89 -49.22 -13.85
N SER A 13 49.37 -49.32 -15.08
CA SER A 13 48.72 -48.97 -16.34
C SER A 13 47.91 -50.15 -16.89
N ALA A 14 46.66 -49.87 -17.32
CA ALA A 14 45.91 -50.57 -18.39
C ALA A 14 44.54 -49.89 -18.59
N PRO A 15 43.86 -50.05 -19.73
CA PRO A 15 44.24 -49.76 -21.11
C PRO A 15 43.45 -48.56 -21.68
N VAL A 16 43.95 -47.97 -22.77
CA VAL A 16 43.29 -46.91 -23.53
C VAL A 16 42.07 -47.49 -24.25
N GLY A 17 40.91 -47.46 -23.59
CA GLY A 17 39.61 -47.64 -24.21
C GLY A 17 39.12 -46.30 -24.76
N THR A 18 38.88 -46.23 -26.06
CA THR A 18 38.24 -45.11 -26.75
C THR A 18 36.82 -44.90 -26.22
N ALA A 19 36.71 -44.16 -25.13
CA ALA A 19 35.44 -43.75 -24.56
C ALA A 19 34.77 -42.78 -25.54
N ARG A 20 33.74 -43.28 -26.22
CA ARG A 20 32.70 -42.47 -26.87
C ARG A 20 32.37 -41.29 -25.96
N SER A 21 32.55 -40.08 -26.48
CA SER A 21 32.21 -38.83 -25.82
C SER A 21 30.82 -38.93 -25.20
N ARG A 22 30.74 -38.98 -23.87
CA ARG A 22 29.48 -38.82 -23.14
C ARG A 22 28.86 -37.51 -23.63
N PRO A 23 27.56 -37.47 -23.96
CA PRO A 23 26.89 -36.22 -24.29
C PRO A 23 26.92 -35.31 -23.05
N SER A 24 27.89 -34.40 -23.08
CA SER A 24 27.87 -33.04 -22.56
C SER A 24 26.95 -32.77 -21.34
N GLN A 25 27.57 -32.50 -20.19
CA GLN A 25 26.98 -31.96 -18.96
C GLN A 25 26.35 -30.55 -19.17
N ILE A 26 25.36 -30.39 -20.05
CA ILE A 26 24.94 -29.07 -20.55
C ILE A 26 24.00 -28.28 -19.63
N SER A 27 23.32 -28.85 -18.64
CA SER A 27 22.29 -28.09 -17.92
C SER A 27 22.29 -28.30 -16.40
N ARG A 28 23.21 -27.63 -15.69
CA ARG A 28 22.99 -27.20 -14.31
C ARG A 28 23.13 -25.68 -14.29
N VAL A 29 22.10 -24.97 -13.82
CA VAL A 29 22.24 -23.54 -13.52
C VAL A 29 23.21 -23.43 -12.34
N PRO A 30 24.40 -22.81 -12.51
CA PRO A 30 25.31 -22.60 -11.40
C PRO A 30 24.65 -21.71 -10.35
N TYR A 31 25.05 -21.83 -9.09
CA TYR A 31 24.65 -20.85 -8.08
C TYR A 31 25.22 -19.48 -8.47
N LEU A 32 24.37 -18.44 -8.45
CA LEU A 32 24.69 -17.10 -8.92
C LEU A 32 24.66 -16.11 -7.74
N PRO A 33 25.75 -16.03 -6.95
CA PRO A 33 25.80 -15.25 -5.71
C PRO A 33 25.49 -13.75 -5.90
N GLY A 34 25.83 -13.17 -7.05
CA GLY A 34 25.52 -11.77 -7.34
C GLY A 34 24.02 -11.49 -7.47
N LEU A 35 23.18 -12.50 -7.79
CA LEU A 35 21.72 -12.33 -7.76
C LEU A 35 21.21 -12.14 -6.33
N ASP A 36 21.77 -12.87 -5.36
CA ASP A 36 21.45 -12.66 -3.94
C ASP A 36 21.93 -11.30 -3.46
N GLY A 37 23.07 -10.81 -3.94
CA GLY A 37 23.53 -9.45 -3.65
C GLY A 37 22.59 -8.36 -4.16
N MET A 38 22.02 -8.50 -5.36
CA MET A 38 20.99 -7.57 -5.83
C MET A 38 19.73 -7.61 -4.97
N ARG A 39 19.29 -8.82 -4.56
CA ARG A 39 18.17 -8.99 -3.63
C ARG A 39 18.44 -8.32 -2.28
N ALA A 40 19.69 -8.35 -1.80
CA ALA A 40 20.09 -7.68 -0.56
C ALA A 40 19.92 -6.16 -0.65
N LEU A 41 20.41 -5.55 -1.73
CA LEU A 41 20.24 -4.11 -1.96
C LEU A 41 18.76 -3.74 -2.09
N ALA A 42 18.00 -4.51 -2.86
CA ALA A 42 16.58 -4.28 -3.08
C ALA A 42 15.75 -4.34 -1.79
N VAL A 43 15.94 -5.37 -0.94
CA VAL A 43 15.18 -5.47 0.32
C VAL A 43 15.54 -4.35 1.29
N VAL A 44 16.81 -3.96 1.37
CA VAL A 44 17.24 -2.86 2.24
C VAL A 44 16.61 -1.54 1.80
N ALA A 45 16.61 -1.25 0.49
CA ALA A 45 15.95 -0.05 -0.04
C ALA A 45 14.46 -0.02 0.31
N VAL A 46 13.75 -1.14 0.18
CA VAL A 46 12.31 -1.21 0.52
C VAL A 46 12.07 -1.05 2.01
N MET A 47 12.91 -1.64 2.87
CA MET A 47 12.78 -1.49 4.32
C MET A 47 13.01 -0.04 4.77
N ILE A 48 14.00 0.66 4.20
CA ILE A 48 14.24 2.08 4.49
C ILE A 48 13.02 2.91 4.06
N TYR A 49 12.51 2.71 2.85
CA TYR A 49 11.32 3.39 2.36
C TYR A 49 10.08 3.13 3.23
N HIS A 50 9.83 1.87 3.61
CA HIS A 50 8.70 1.51 4.47
C HIS A 50 8.80 2.08 5.89
N ALA A 51 10.02 2.36 6.37
CA ALA A 51 10.24 2.98 7.68
C ALA A 51 9.94 4.48 7.63
N ASN A 52 10.50 5.17 6.65
CA ASN A 52 10.28 6.59 6.45
C ASN A 52 10.51 6.95 4.97
N VAL A 53 9.44 7.35 4.29
CA VAL A 53 9.47 7.69 2.87
C VAL A 53 10.46 8.82 2.55
N ALA A 54 10.72 9.73 3.51
CA ALA A 54 11.64 10.84 3.31
C ALA A 54 13.13 10.41 3.28
N TRP A 55 13.48 9.23 3.81
CA TRP A 55 14.87 8.77 3.82
C TRP A 55 15.32 8.19 2.47
N LEU A 56 14.39 7.57 1.74
CA LEU A 56 14.66 7.00 0.42
C LEU A 56 13.36 6.93 -0.39
N PRO A 57 12.90 8.04 -0.99
CA PRO A 57 11.56 8.16 -1.55
C PRO A 57 11.23 7.13 -2.64
N GLY A 58 12.22 6.75 -3.45
CA GLY A 58 12.09 5.74 -4.49
C GLY A 58 12.48 4.33 -4.04
N GLY A 59 12.71 4.08 -2.75
CA GLY A 59 13.16 2.78 -2.23
C GLY A 59 12.17 1.64 -2.50
N PHE A 60 10.89 1.94 -2.71
CA PHE A 60 9.87 0.98 -3.15
C PHE A 60 10.21 0.31 -4.50
N LEU A 61 11.04 0.93 -5.35
CA LEU A 61 11.51 0.36 -6.62
C LEU A 61 12.35 -0.91 -6.41
N GLY A 62 12.82 -1.20 -5.19
CA GLY A 62 13.39 -2.50 -4.87
C GLY A 62 12.42 -3.67 -5.15
N VAL A 63 11.10 -3.45 -5.08
CA VAL A 63 10.10 -4.43 -5.50
C VAL A 63 10.17 -4.70 -7.02
N GLU A 64 10.38 -3.67 -7.83
CA GLU A 64 10.58 -3.85 -9.28
C GLU A 64 11.83 -4.69 -9.56
N VAL A 65 12.92 -4.45 -8.82
CA VAL A 65 14.14 -5.25 -8.90
C VAL A 65 13.84 -6.73 -8.59
N PHE A 66 13.02 -7.01 -7.55
CA PHE A 66 12.58 -8.37 -7.25
C PHE A 66 11.78 -9.00 -8.40
N PHE A 67 10.80 -8.29 -8.95
CA PHE A 67 10.01 -8.77 -10.08
C PHE A 67 10.87 -9.15 -11.29
N VAL A 68 11.85 -8.32 -11.67
CA VAL A 68 12.75 -8.62 -12.79
C VAL A 68 13.64 -9.82 -12.47
N ILE A 69 14.20 -9.91 -11.25
CA ILE A 69 15.00 -11.07 -10.82
C ILE A 69 14.15 -12.35 -10.84
N SER A 70 12.92 -12.29 -10.35
CA SER A 70 11.98 -13.41 -10.29
C SER A 70 11.60 -13.90 -11.69
N GLY A 71 11.27 -12.98 -12.60
CA GLY A 71 11.05 -13.28 -14.02
C GLY A 71 12.25 -13.98 -14.66
N TYR A 72 13.46 -13.47 -14.42
CA TYR A 72 14.70 -14.03 -14.95
C TYR A 72 15.01 -15.42 -14.38
N LEU A 73 15.04 -15.56 -13.05
CA LEU A 73 15.49 -16.78 -12.38
C LEU A 73 14.53 -17.94 -12.60
N ILE A 74 13.22 -17.72 -12.51
CA ILE A 74 12.23 -18.79 -12.71
C ILE A 74 12.28 -19.28 -14.16
N THR A 75 12.33 -18.37 -15.12
CA THR A 75 12.43 -18.73 -16.54
C THR A 75 13.71 -19.51 -16.83
N LEU A 76 14.85 -19.05 -16.30
CA LEU A 76 16.14 -19.73 -16.47
C LEU A 76 16.11 -21.16 -15.88
N LEU A 77 15.51 -21.33 -14.70
CA LEU A 77 15.38 -22.65 -14.06
C LEU A 77 14.50 -23.60 -14.87
N LEU A 78 13.37 -23.13 -15.40
CA LEU A 78 12.44 -23.94 -16.21
C LEU A 78 13.06 -24.35 -17.56
N VAL A 79 13.77 -23.43 -18.21
CA VAL A 79 14.53 -23.72 -19.45
C VAL A 79 15.60 -24.76 -19.16
N ALA A 80 16.38 -24.59 -18.09
CA ALA A 80 17.43 -25.54 -17.72
C ALA A 80 16.86 -26.93 -17.37
N GLU A 81 15.74 -27.00 -16.64
CA GLU A 81 15.08 -28.28 -16.32
C GLU A 81 14.61 -28.98 -17.60
N ARG A 82 14.02 -28.25 -18.55
CA ARG A 82 13.60 -28.79 -19.86
C ARG A 82 14.78 -29.31 -20.67
N GLU A 83 15.89 -28.55 -20.74
CA GLU A 83 17.11 -28.96 -21.45
C GLU A 83 17.72 -30.23 -20.83
N ARG A 84 17.59 -30.40 -19.50
CA ARG A 84 18.13 -31.56 -18.79
C ARG A 84 17.25 -32.81 -18.88
N ASN A 85 15.95 -32.64 -18.69
CA ASN A 85 15.02 -33.76 -18.47
C ASN A 85 14.06 -33.99 -19.65
N GLY A 86 14.12 -33.15 -20.69
CA GLY A 86 13.21 -33.19 -21.85
C GLY A 86 11.79 -32.70 -21.53
N ARG A 87 11.46 -32.41 -20.27
CA ARG A 87 10.16 -31.86 -19.81
C ARG A 87 10.34 -30.99 -18.57
N VAL A 88 9.35 -30.14 -18.31
CA VAL A 88 9.23 -29.37 -17.07
C VAL A 88 8.41 -30.19 -16.07
N ASP A 89 8.89 -30.32 -14.84
CA ASP A 89 8.17 -31.04 -13.78
C ASP A 89 7.41 -30.06 -12.89
N LEU A 90 6.16 -29.78 -13.29
CA LEU A 90 5.31 -28.77 -12.65
C LEU A 90 5.06 -29.09 -11.17
N LYS A 91 4.78 -30.36 -10.84
CA LYS A 91 4.51 -30.79 -9.47
C LYS A 91 5.73 -30.54 -8.57
N HIS A 92 6.90 -31.00 -8.98
CA HIS A 92 8.11 -30.79 -8.18
C HIS A 92 8.52 -29.31 -8.14
N PHE A 93 8.26 -28.54 -9.20
CA PHE A 93 8.47 -27.10 -9.18
C PHE A 93 7.65 -26.43 -8.07
N TRP A 94 6.33 -26.64 -8.04
CA TRP A 94 5.45 -26.01 -7.04
C TRP A 94 5.74 -26.52 -5.63
N ILE A 95 6.01 -27.81 -5.43
CA ILE A 95 6.37 -28.35 -4.10
C ILE A 95 7.64 -27.67 -3.56
N ARG A 96 8.67 -27.45 -4.39
CA ARG A 96 9.90 -26.77 -3.97
C ARG A 96 9.63 -25.32 -3.55
N ARG A 97 8.72 -24.64 -4.25
CA ARG A 97 8.34 -23.25 -3.95
C ARG A 97 7.49 -23.17 -2.68
N ALA A 98 6.47 -24.02 -2.56
CA ALA A 98 5.64 -24.15 -1.37
C ALA A 98 6.48 -24.38 -0.11
N LYS A 99 7.43 -25.33 -0.13
CA LYS A 99 8.34 -25.60 1.00
C LYS A 99 9.29 -24.45 1.34
N ARG A 100 9.51 -23.51 0.42
CA ARG A 100 10.38 -22.36 0.61
C ARG A 100 9.63 -21.15 1.17
N LEU A 101 8.34 -20.98 0.84
CA LEU A 101 7.63 -19.71 1.03
C LEU A 101 6.50 -19.81 2.05
N LEU A 102 5.65 -20.84 1.95
CA LEU A 102 4.48 -21.00 2.82
C LEU A 102 4.80 -21.12 4.32
N PRO A 103 5.85 -21.85 4.76
CA PRO A 103 6.08 -22.04 6.19
C PRO A 103 6.29 -20.72 6.96
N ALA A 104 7.15 -19.84 6.45
CA ALA A 104 7.38 -18.55 7.09
C ALA A 104 6.15 -17.64 6.99
N LEU A 105 5.42 -17.67 5.87
CA LEU A 105 4.16 -16.94 5.73
C LEU A 105 3.15 -17.36 6.82
N PHE A 106 2.93 -18.66 7.02
CA PHE A 106 1.99 -19.15 8.03
C PHE A 106 2.42 -18.77 9.45
N VAL A 107 3.72 -18.84 9.76
CA VAL A 107 4.23 -18.38 11.06
C VAL A 107 4.01 -16.88 11.23
N MET A 108 4.26 -16.07 10.20
CA MET A 108 4.03 -14.63 10.27
C MET A 108 2.55 -14.30 10.46
N LEU A 109 1.66 -14.92 9.68
CA LEU A 109 0.21 -14.74 9.83
C LEU A 109 -0.25 -15.13 11.24
N PHE A 110 0.23 -16.26 11.77
CA PHE A 110 -0.08 -16.66 13.14
C PHE A 110 0.38 -15.61 14.17
N ILE A 111 1.60 -15.07 14.03
CA ILE A 111 2.11 -14.02 14.92
C ILE A 111 1.23 -12.75 14.83
N VAL A 112 0.89 -12.31 13.62
CA VAL A 112 0.08 -11.10 13.41
C VAL A 112 -1.33 -11.28 13.98
N ILE A 113 -2.02 -12.38 13.68
CA ILE A 113 -3.37 -12.62 14.20
C ILE A 113 -3.34 -12.73 15.74
N THR A 114 -2.33 -13.40 16.30
CA THR A 114 -2.18 -13.53 17.76
C THR A 114 -1.93 -12.17 18.41
N TYR A 115 -1.02 -11.37 17.85
CA TYR A 115 -0.76 -10.02 18.35
C TYR A 115 -2.02 -9.15 18.29
N THR A 116 -2.70 -9.12 17.14
CA THR A 116 -3.91 -8.32 16.97
C THR A 116 -5.02 -8.79 17.91
N ALA A 117 -5.17 -10.09 18.12
CA ALA A 117 -6.16 -10.60 19.06
C ALA A 117 -5.89 -10.25 20.53
N LEU A 118 -4.63 -10.10 20.92
CA LEU A 118 -4.24 -9.79 22.30
C LEU A 118 -4.17 -8.29 22.58
N PHE A 119 -3.79 -7.49 21.59
CA PHE A 119 -3.42 -6.09 21.81
C PHE A 119 -4.19 -5.08 20.95
N ARG A 120 -4.88 -5.52 19.89
CA ARG A 120 -5.59 -4.66 18.90
C ARG A 120 -6.90 -5.31 18.43
N SER A 121 -7.77 -5.67 19.38
CA SER A 121 -9.03 -6.36 19.09
C SER A 121 -9.98 -5.55 18.20
N ASP A 122 -9.87 -4.22 18.23
CA ASP A 122 -10.52 -3.23 17.36
C ASP A 122 -10.23 -3.48 15.86
N ALA A 123 -8.99 -3.88 15.54
CA ALA A 123 -8.54 -4.05 14.16
C ALA A 123 -8.79 -5.47 13.61
N LEU A 124 -9.23 -6.43 14.44
CA LEU A 124 -9.42 -7.83 14.02
C LEU A 124 -10.46 -7.98 12.91
N GLY A 125 -11.56 -7.23 12.97
CA GLY A 125 -12.61 -7.28 11.96
C GLY A 125 -12.07 -6.93 10.57
N GLN A 126 -11.34 -5.82 10.48
CA GLN A 126 -10.70 -5.37 9.24
C GLN A 126 -9.64 -6.36 8.74
N LEU A 127 -8.83 -6.91 9.66
CA LEU A 127 -7.76 -7.87 9.36
C LEU A 127 -8.28 -9.20 8.77
N ARG A 128 -9.53 -9.59 9.03
CA ARG A 128 -10.10 -10.88 8.59
C ARG A 128 -9.94 -11.10 7.10
N GLY A 129 -10.35 -10.13 6.29
CA GLY A 129 -10.28 -10.25 4.84
C GLY A 129 -8.84 -10.27 4.32
N ASP A 130 -7.96 -9.46 4.91
CA ASP A 130 -6.53 -9.45 4.58
C ASP A 130 -5.87 -10.81 4.84
N VAL A 131 -6.21 -11.46 5.96
CA VAL A 131 -5.69 -12.80 6.30
C VAL A 131 -6.14 -13.83 5.28
N VAL A 132 -7.44 -13.89 4.98
CA VAL A 132 -7.98 -14.85 4.00
C VAL A 132 -7.35 -14.62 2.63
N ALA A 133 -7.29 -13.37 2.18
CA ALA A 133 -6.71 -13.03 0.89
C ALA A 133 -5.20 -13.36 0.84
N SER A 134 -4.48 -13.15 1.94
CA SER A 134 -3.05 -13.49 2.07
C SER A 134 -2.78 -14.99 1.99
N LEU A 135 -3.64 -15.83 2.59
CA LEU A 135 -3.52 -17.29 2.52
C LEU A 135 -3.57 -17.81 1.08
N PHE A 136 -4.35 -17.16 0.23
CA PHE A 136 -4.50 -17.51 -1.19
C PHE A 136 -3.62 -16.66 -2.13
N TYR A 137 -2.70 -15.83 -1.59
CA TYR A 137 -1.89 -14.89 -2.39
C TYR A 137 -2.74 -14.04 -3.35
N SER A 138 -3.85 -13.50 -2.83
CA SER A 138 -4.81 -12.66 -3.55
C SER A 138 -5.03 -11.29 -2.88
N ILE A 139 -4.24 -10.97 -1.84
CA ILE A 139 -4.39 -9.73 -1.07
C ILE A 139 -4.28 -8.46 -1.92
N ASN A 140 -3.49 -8.47 -3.01
CA ASN A 140 -3.41 -7.32 -3.91
C ASN A 140 -4.75 -7.03 -4.60
N TRP A 141 -5.48 -8.07 -5.03
CA TRP A 141 -6.81 -7.91 -5.61
C TRP A 141 -7.88 -7.63 -4.56
N TYR A 142 -7.75 -8.20 -3.36
CA TYR A 142 -8.62 -7.88 -2.24
C TYR A 142 -8.51 -6.39 -1.86
N GLN A 143 -7.29 -5.87 -1.74
CA GLN A 143 -7.03 -4.44 -1.50
C GLN A 143 -7.63 -3.54 -2.57
N ILE A 144 -7.51 -3.93 -3.85
CA ILE A 144 -8.17 -3.22 -4.95
C ILE A 144 -9.69 -3.23 -4.77
N TRP A 145 -10.27 -4.36 -4.41
CA TRP A 145 -11.71 -4.52 -4.24
C TRP A 145 -12.28 -3.81 -3.01
N VAL A 146 -11.52 -3.68 -1.92
CA VAL A 146 -11.97 -2.93 -0.72
C VAL A 146 -11.60 -1.45 -0.73
N GLY A 147 -10.87 -0.97 -1.74
CA GLY A 147 -10.39 0.43 -1.79
C GLY A 147 -9.18 0.73 -0.91
N ALA A 148 -8.54 -0.28 -0.30
CA ALA A 148 -7.39 -0.12 0.58
C ALA A 148 -6.08 -0.03 -0.23
N GLY A 149 -5.86 1.13 -0.86
CA GLY A 149 -4.70 1.42 -1.70
C GLY A 149 -3.34 1.27 -1.01
N TYR A 150 -2.27 1.25 -1.81
CA TYR A 150 -0.90 1.25 -1.31
C TYR A 150 -0.58 2.54 -0.55
N SER A 151 -1.01 3.70 -1.06
CA SER A 151 -0.88 5.01 -0.41
C SER A 151 -1.84 5.26 0.75
N ALA A 152 -2.81 4.39 1.00
CA ALA A 152 -3.78 4.61 2.06
C ALA A 152 -3.06 4.81 3.42
N ALA A 153 -3.46 5.81 4.19
CA ALA A 153 -2.92 6.08 5.52
C ALA A 153 -4.03 5.95 6.57
N GLY A 154 -3.70 6.09 7.84
CA GLY A 154 -4.70 6.15 8.92
C GLY A 154 -5.02 4.79 9.56
N ASP A 155 -4.92 3.69 8.82
CA ASP A 155 -5.29 2.35 9.33
C ASP A 155 -4.10 1.54 9.88
N PHE A 156 -4.40 0.64 10.82
CA PHE A 156 -3.49 -0.45 11.19
C PHE A 156 -3.52 -1.55 10.12
N ALA A 157 -2.59 -1.49 9.16
CA ALA A 157 -2.53 -2.42 8.02
C ALA A 157 -1.28 -3.32 8.07
N PRO A 158 -1.23 -4.36 8.94
CA PRO A 158 -0.04 -5.19 9.18
C PRO A 158 0.31 -6.15 8.04
N LEU A 159 -0.60 -6.36 7.07
CA LEU A 159 -0.41 -7.30 5.97
C LEU A 159 -0.26 -6.63 4.60
N ARG A 160 -0.27 -5.29 4.54
CA ARG A 160 -0.36 -4.56 3.26
C ARG A 160 0.76 -4.93 2.28
N HIS A 161 2.00 -5.04 2.75
CA HIS A 161 3.18 -5.34 1.93
C HIS A 161 3.12 -6.70 1.21
N LEU A 162 2.24 -7.62 1.64
CA LEU A 162 2.09 -8.92 1.01
C LEU A 162 1.55 -8.84 -0.42
N TRP A 163 1.04 -7.68 -0.87
CA TRP A 163 0.58 -7.48 -2.24
C TRP A 163 1.65 -7.87 -3.27
N SER A 164 2.92 -7.53 -3.03
CA SER A 164 3.99 -7.81 -3.98
C SER A 164 4.35 -9.30 -4.02
N LEU A 165 4.32 -9.97 -2.87
CA LEU A 165 4.50 -11.42 -2.78
C LEU A 165 3.34 -12.14 -3.47
N ALA A 166 2.11 -11.64 -3.35
CA ALA A 166 0.96 -12.17 -4.07
C ALA A 166 1.15 -12.10 -5.59
N VAL A 167 1.62 -10.97 -6.12
CA VAL A 167 1.97 -10.83 -7.54
C VAL A 167 3.04 -11.84 -7.97
N GLU A 168 4.11 -12.02 -7.18
CA GLU A 168 5.15 -13.02 -7.49
C GLU A 168 4.61 -14.45 -7.47
N GLU A 169 3.82 -14.84 -6.47
CA GLU A 169 3.27 -16.19 -6.38
C GLU A 169 2.27 -16.50 -7.49
N GLN A 170 1.44 -15.53 -7.88
CA GLN A 170 0.55 -15.67 -9.04
C GLN A 170 1.38 -15.93 -10.31
N PHE A 171 2.51 -15.24 -10.47
CA PHE A 171 3.46 -15.54 -11.53
C PHE A 171 4.06 -16.94 -11.40
N TYR A 172 4.46 -17.39 -10.20
CA TYR A 172 5.00 -18.75 -9.99
C TYR A 172 3.96 -19.86 -10.22
N LEU A 173 2.68 -19.57 -10.04
CA LEU A 173 1.59 -20.48 -10.33
C LEU A 173 1.38 -20.63 -11.84
N VAL A 174 1.28 -19.51 -12.57
CA VAL A 174 0.90 -19.47 -13.98
C VAL A 174 2.09 -19.70 -14.92
N TRP A 175 3.26 -19.10 -14.64
CA TRP A 175 4.40 -19.06 -15.55
C TRP A 175 4.97 -20.44 -15.94
N PRO A 176 5.09 -21.43 -15.02
CA PRO A 176 5.52 -22.78 -15.40
C PRO A 176 4.62 -23.44 -16.45
N LEU A 177 3.30 -23.16 -16.42
CA LEU A 177 2.35 -23.67 -17.42
C LEU A 177 2.61 -23.03 -18.79
N VAL A 178 2.77 -21.71 -18.82
CA VAL A 178 3.12 -20.96 -20.04
C VAL A 178 4.41 -21.49 -20.66
N MET A 179 5.45 -21.65 -19.83
CA MET A 179 6.74 -22.16 -20.28
C MET A 179 6.69 -23.62 -20.72
N ALA A 180 5.90 -24.48 -20.05
CA ALA A 180 5.73 -25.87 -20.44
C ALA A 180 5.11 -26.00 -21.85
N VAL A 181 4.24 -25.08 -22.25
CA VAL A 181 3.67 -25.00 -23.61
C VAL A 181 4.67 -24.39 -24.59
N LEU A 182 5.28 -23.26 -24.23
CA LEU A 182 6.18 -22.51 -25.09
C LEU A 182 7.42 -23.34 -25.48
N LEU A 183 8.03 -24.03 -24.52
CA LEU A 183 9.24 -24.84 -24.73
C LEU A 183 9.00 -26.11 -25.56
N ARG A 184 7.75 -26.47 -25.88
CA ARG A 184 7.45 -27.56 -26.83
C ARG A 184 7.70 -27.17 -28.27
N ARG A 185 7.73 -25.87 -28.60
CA ARG A 185 7.65 -25.38 -29.99
C ARG A 185 9.01 -25.16 -30.68
N GLY A 186 10.10 -25.74 -30.16
CA GLY A 186 11.44 -25.70 -30.75
C GLY A 186 12.20 -24.37 -30.51
N PRO A 187 13.54 -24.35 -30.69
CA PRO A 187 14.40 -23.26 -30.25
C PRO A 187 14.15 -21.92 -30.96
N ARG A 188 13.77 -21.94 -32.25
CA ARG A 188 13.43 -20.71 -33.00
C ARG A 188 12.22 -19.98 -32.43
N ARG A 189 11.20 -20.73 -31.96
CA ARG A 189 10.01 -20.13 -31.34
C ARG A 189 10.30 -19.59 -29.94
N VAL A 190 11.30 -20.13 -29.23
CA VAL A 190 11.75 -19.59 -27.93
C VAL A 190 12.36 -18.20 -28.08
N VAL A 191 13.21 -17.99 -29.10
CA VAL A 191 13.77 -16.65 -29.39
C VAL A 191 12.67 -15.67 -29.82
N SER A 192 11.72 -16.12 -30.64
CA SER A 192 10.56 -15.29 -30.99
C SER A 192 9.71 -14.94 -29.77
N ALA A 193 9.58 -15.83 -28.79
CA ALA A 193 8.82 -15.57 -27.58
C ALA A 193 9.44 -14.46 -26.74
N ALA A 194 10.77 -14.35 -26.66
CA ALA A 194 11.42 -13.23 -25.99
C ALA A 194 10.99 -11.87 -26.57
N LYS A 195 10.87 -11.76 -27.90
CA LYS A 195 10.38 -10.54 -28.56
C LYS A 195 8.94 -10.21 -28.17
N TRP A 196 8.07 -11.21 -28.14
CA TRP A 196 6.66 -11.03 -27.73
C TRP A 196 6.53 -10.66 -26.25
N LEU A 197 7.38 -11.18 -25.38
CA LEU A 197 7.41 -10.81 -23.96
C LEU A 197 7.89 -9.36 -23.76
N VAL A 198 8.90 -8.92 -24.52
CA VAL A 198 9.32 -7.50 -24.53
C VAL A 198 8.19 -6.61 -25.04
N LEU A 199 7.53 -7.00 -26.14
CA LEU A 199 6.39 -6.24 -26.66
C LEU A 199 5.26 -6.16 -25.62
N ALA A 200 4.92 -7.28 -24.98
CA ALA A 200 3.91 -7.30 -23.92
C ALA A 200 4.28 -6.39 -22.74
N ALA A 201 5.55 -6.39 -22.31
CA ALA A 201 6.01 -5.49 -21.26
C ALA A 201 5.87 -4.01 -21.66
N VAL A 202 6.23 -3.65 -22.91
CA VAL A 202 6.07 -2.29 -23.43
C VAL A 202 4.59 -1.91 -23.53
N LEU A 203 3.72 -2.80 -24.01
CA LEU A 203 2.28 -2.56 -24.07
C LEU A 203 1.67 -2.35 -22.68
N VAL A 204 2.10 -3.12 -21.68
CA VAL A 204 1.72 -2.92 -20.28
C VAL A 204 2.17 -1.54 -19.78
N THR A 205 3.42 -1.13 -20.08
CA THR A 205 3.91 0.21 -19.71
C THR A 205 3.11 1.32 -20.38
N VAL A 206 2.79 1.19 -21.67
CA VAL A 206 1.97 2.17 -22.39
C VAL A 206 0.57 2.24 -21.80
N PHE A 207 -0.04 1.09 -21.48
CA PHE A 207 -1.34 1.06 -20.82
C PHE A 207 -1.31 1.77 -19.47
N VAL A 208 -0.30 1.51 -18.62
CA VAL A 208 -0.14 2.20 -17.33
C VAL A 208 0.03 3.70 -17.53
N ALA A 209 0.84 4.12 -18.50
CA ALA A 209 1.08 5.54 -18.78
C ALA A 209 -0.17 6.28 -19.25
N VAL A 210 -1.05 5.62 -20.01
CA VAL A 210 -2.31 6.17 -20.52
C VAL A 210 -3.42 6.11 -19.47
N ALA A 211 -3.49 5.05 -18.67
CA ALA A 211 -4.55 4.84 -17.70
C ALA A 211 -4.35 5.60 -16.38
N PHE A 212 -3.14 6.07 -16.10
CA PHE A 212 -2.84 6.88 -14.92
C PHE A 212 -3.47 8.28 -15.02
N HIS A 213 -3.89 8.82 -13.87
CA HIS A 213 -4.41 10.18 -13.76
C HIS A 213 -3.33 11.14 -13.25
N PRO A 214 -2.89 12.13 -14.05
CA PRO A 214 -2.00 13.19 -13.57
C PRO A 214 -2.75 14.23 -12.73
N GLY A 215 -2.07 14.81 -11.75
CA GLY A 215 -2.66 15.86 -10.91
C GLY A 215 -3.25 15.32 -9.61
N ARG A 216 -3.94 16.22 -8.89
CA ARG A 216 -4.38 16.03 -7.52
C ARG A 216 -5.22 14.76 -7.36
N ILE A 217 -4.96 14.02 -6.27
CA ILE A 217 -5.73 12.86 -5.84
C ILE A 217 -6.26 13.19 -4.45
N ALA A 218 -7.57 13.49 -4.35
CA ALA A 218 -8.25 13.77 -3.10
C ALA A 218 -9.18 12.58 -2.76
N SER A 219 -10.42 12.81 -2.33
CA SER A 219 -11.42 11.75 -2.21
C SER A 219 -12.06 11.40 -3.55
N CYS A 220 -12.73 10.24 -3.62
CA CYS A 220 -13.44 9.81 -4.82
C CYS A 220 -14.62 10.71 -5.20
N ALA A 221 -15.21 11.43 -4.23
CA ALA A 221 -16.26 12.39 -4.50
C ALA A 221 -15.70 13.67 -5.13
N GLU A 222 -14.53 14.12 -4.68
CA GLU A 222 -13.90 15.38 -5.11
C GLU A 222 -13.16 15.25 -6.45
N THR A 223 -12.50 14.11 -6.67
CA THR A 223 -11.70 13.86 -7.88
C THR A 223 -12.09 12.54 -8.53
N PRO A 224 -13.37 12.34 -8.94
CA PRO A 224 -13.86 11.06 -9.44
C PRO A 224 -13.05 10.52 -10.62
N GLU A 225 -12.50 11.39 -11.45
CA GLU A 225 -11.60 11.07 -12.57
C GLU A 225 -10.25 10.47 -12.13
N ALA A 226 -9.82 10.69 -10.89
CA ALA A 226 -8.62 10.10 -10.30
C ALA A 226 -8.86 8.70 -9.71
N PHE A 227 -10.11 8.20 -9.74
CA PHE A 227 -10.51 6.94 -9.13
C PHE A 227 -11.15 5.97 -10.13
N TRP A 228 -11.11 4.69 -9.80
CA TRP A 228 -12.00 3.66 -10.34
C TRP A 228 -13.08 3.36 -9.32
N THR A 229 -14.31 3.16 -9.80
CA THR A 229 -15.44 2.73 -8.98
C THR A 229 -15.73 1.25 -9.23
N ILE A 230 -15.75 0.44 -8.16
CA ILE A 230 -16.03 -1.00 -8.17
C ILE A 230 -17.19 -1.25 -7.21
N GLY A 231 -18.41 -1.32 -7.74
CA GLY A 231 -19.62 -1.33 -6.90
C GLY A 231 -19.77 0.00 -6.18
N GLU A 232 -19.97 -0.02 -4.87
CA GLU A 232 -20.08 1.17 -4.01
C GLU A 232 -18.72 1.67 -3.50
N ARG A 233 -17.61 1.11 -4.00
CA ARG A 233 -16.26 1.39 -3.49
C ARG A 233 -15.40 2.05 -4.53
N CYS A 234 -14.47 2.86 -4.05
CA CYS A 234 -13.51 3.57 -4.89
C CYS A 234 -12.08 3.17 -4.59
N ILE A 235 -11.22 3.19 -5.62
CA ILE A 235 -9.78 3.08 -5.46
C ILE A 235 -9.08 4.03 -6.43
N SER A 236 -8.04 4.72 -5.95
CA SER A 236 -7.28 5.63 -6.81
C SER A 236 -6.70 4.86 -8.01
N LYS A 237 -6.69 5.48 -9.19
CA LYS A 237 -6.10 4.87 -10.39
C LYS A 237 -4.61 4.53 -10.15
N ALA A 238 -3.90 5.37 -9.42
CA ALA A 238 -2.51 5.14 -9.05
C ALA A 238 -2.33 3.85 -8.23
N ASP A 239 -3.13 3.67 -7.17
CA ASP A 239 -3.09 2.47 -6.33
C ASP A 239 -3.50 1.20 -7.09
N SER A 240 -4.56 1.26 -7.89
CA SER A 240 -5.02 0.11 -8.65
C SER A 240 -3.97 -0.34 -9.67
N LEU A 241 -3.34 0.62 -10.37
CA LEU A 241 -2.26 0.35 -11.32
C LEU A 241 -0.99 -0.15 -10.60
N TYR A 242 -0.77 0.24 -9.35
CA TYR A 242 0.39 -0.20 -8.58
C TYR A 242 0.23 -1.59 -7.95
N LEU A 243 -0.97 -1.96 -7.52
CA LEU A 243 -1.25 -3.24 -6.87
C LEU A 243 -1.58 -4.38 -7.85
N SER A 244 -2.02 -4.05 -9.07
CA SER A 244 -2.48 -5.04 -10.04
C SER A 244 -1.34 -5.90 -10.59
N THR A 245 -1.60 -7.21 -10.63
CA THR A 245 -0.68 -8.22 -11.20
C THR A 245 -0.41 -7.96 -12.68
N ILE A 246 -1.39 -7.41 -13.41
CA ILE A 246 -1.30 -7.19 -14.85
C ILE A 246 -0.39 -5.99 -15.13
N THR A 247 -0.65 -4.86 -14.49
CA THR A 247 0.07 -3.60 -14.71
C THR A 247 1.49 -3.64 -14.17
N ARG A 248 1.74 -4.44 -13.12
CA ARG A 248 3.09 -4.68 -12.58
C ARG A 248 3.83 -5.86 -13.22
N SER A 249 3.25 -6.50 -14.24
CA SER A 249 3.89 -7.65 -14.91
C SER A 249 5.07 -7.26 -15.81
N SER A 250 5.26 -5.98 -16.16
CA SER A 250 6.32 -5.54 -17.10
C SER A 250 7.71 -6.00 -16.70
N GLY A 251 8.09 -5.85 -15.42
CA GLY A 251 9.37 -6.30 -14.89
C GLY A 251 9.54 -7.83 -14.95
N LEU A 252 8.50 -8.59 -14.55
CA LEU A 252 8.49 -10.05 -14.62
C LEU A 252 8.67 -10.53 -16.07
N LEU A 253 7.96 -9.92 -17.02
CA LEU A 253 8.02 -10.25 -18.44
C LEU A 253 9.39 -9.91 -19.05
N LEU A 254 9.97 -8.76 -18.69
CA LEU A 254 11.31 -8.37 -19.14
C LEU A 254 12.40 -9.30 -18.58
N GLY A 255 12.34 -9.61 -17.29
CA GLY A 255 13.24 -10.59 -16.68
C GLY A 255 13.15 -11.95 -17.38
N ALA A 256 11.93 -12.42 -17.64
CA ALA A 256 11.67 -13.66 -18.35
C ALA A 256 12.19 -13.63 -19.79
N ALA A 257 11.92 -12.57 -20.54
CA ALA A 257 12.46 -12.37 -21.89
C ALA A 257 13.99 -12.39 -21.89
N PHE A 258 14.61 -11.71 -20.93
CA PHE A 258 16.05 -11.64 -20.79
C PHE A 258 16.65 -13.02 -20.47
N ALA A 259 16.00 -13.85 -19.65
CA ALA A 259 16.48 -15.22 -19.38
C ALA A 259 16.52 -16.12 -20.62
N LEU A 260 15.64 -15.89 -21.61
CA LEU A 260 15.65 -16.63 -22.87
C LEU A 260 16.83 -16.24 -23.77
N LEU A 261 17.29 -14.99 -23.65
CA LEU A 261 18.37 -14.42 -24.47
C LEU A 261 19.74 -14.55 -23.79
N TRP A 262 19.80 -14.25 -22.49
CA TRP A 262 21.01 -14.14 -21.68
C TRP A 262 21.17 -15.37 -20.77
N ARG A 263 21.59 -16.50 -21.36
CA ARG A 263 21.86 -17.74 -20.61
C ARG A 263 23.33 -17.83 -20.21
N PRO A 264 23.69 -17.90 -18.91
CA PRO A 264 25.09 -17.83 -18.46
C PRO A 264 26.03 -18.82 -19.18
N ALA A 265 25.61 -20.08 -19.31
CA ALA A 265 26.40 -21.11 -19.98
C ALA A 265 26.54 -20.88 -21.50
N ALA A 266 25.55 -20.28 -22.15
CA ALA A 266 25.58 -19.98 -23.58
C ALA A 266 26.49 -18.78 -23.88
N ILE A 267 26.46 -17.75 -23.04
CA ILE A 267 27.27 -16.53 -23.19
C ILE A 267 28.76 -16.87 -23.13
N MET A 268 29.16 -17.77 -22.22
CA MET A 268 30.56 -18.23 -22.11
C MET A 268 31.05 -19.03 -23.32
N ARG A 269 30.14 -19.52 -24.18
CA ARG A 269 30.46 -20.19 -25.45
C ARG A 269 30.41 -19.23 -26.65
N SER A 270 30.04 -17.98 -26.44
CA SER A 270 29.91 -16.95 -27.48
C SER A 270 31.09 -15.97 -27.47
N PRO A 271 31.21 -15.08 -28.46
CA PRO A 271 32.18 -13.98 -28.44
C PRO A 271 32.06 -13.05 -27.22
N MET A 272 30.94 -13.09 -26.50
CA MET A 272 30.74 -12.28 -25.30
C MET A 272 31.58 -12.74 -24.10
N ARG A 273 32.17 -13.95 -24.12
CA ARG A 273 32.94 -14.49 -22.98
C ARG A 273 34.03 -13.58 -22.45
N SER A 274 34.68 -12.79 -23.31
CA SER A 274 35.79 -11.89 -22.95
C SER A 274 35.33 -10.46 -22.63
N LYS A 275 34.03 -10.19 -22.67
CA LYS A 275 33.47 -8.83 -22.58
C LYS A 275 33.04 -8.46 -21.16
N GLY A 276 33.58 -9.15 -20.16
CA GLY A 276 33.33 -8.87 -18.74
C GLY A 276 33.43 -7.38 -18.37
N PRO A 277 34.53 -6.68 -18.70
CA PRO A 277 34.68 -5.25 -18.39
C PRO A 277 33.61 -4.35 -19.03
N MET A 278 33.16 -4.68 -20.24
CA MET A 278 32.08 -3.95 -20.91
C MET A 278 30.76 -4.13 -20.16
N VAL A 279 30.47 -5.36 -19.70
CA VAL A 279 29.26 -5.63 -18.93
C VAL A 279 29.35 -5.02 -17.52
N ASP A 280 30.54 -4.94 -16.92
CA ASP A 280 30.75 -4.19 -15.66
C ASP A 280 30.44 -2.70 -15.84
N LEU A 281 30.81 -2.07 -16.96
CA LEU A 281 30.45 -0.68 -17.27
C LEU A 281 28.93 -0.51 -17.36
N LEU A 282 28.23 -1.44 -18.02
CA LEU A 282 26.77 -1.45 -18.05
C LEU A 282 26.17 -1.61 -16.63
N ALA A 283 26.82 -2.40 -15.77
CA ALA A 283 26.41 -2.54 -14.38
C ALA A 283 26.53 -1.21 -13.62
N VAL A 284 27.59 -0.44 -13.83
CA VAL A 284 27.75 0.89 -13.23
C VAL A 284 26.61 1.82 -13.68
N VAL A 285 26.27 1.82 -14.97
CA VAL A 285 25.11 2.58 -15.48
C VAL A 285 23.81 2.14 -14.82
N GLY A 286 23.58 0.83 -14.70
CA GLY A 286 22.39 0.31 -14.03
C GLY A 286 22.35 0.66 -12.54
N ILE A 287 23.48 0.62 -11.82
CA ILE A 287 23.57 0.96 -10.40
C ILE A 287 23.31 2.45 -10.20
N ALA A 288 23.97 3.30 -10.99
CA ALA A 288 23.79 4.74 -10.93
C ALA A 288 22.35 5.13 -11.31
N GLY A 289 21.78 4.49 -12.33
CA GLY A 289 20.39 4.67 -12.74
C GLY A 289 19.40 4.30 -11.64
N LEU A 290 19.53 3.10 -11.06
CA LEU A 290 18.69 2.69 -9.93
C LEU A 290 18.87 3.60 -8.71
N ALA A 291 20.10 3.98 -8.38
CA ALA A 291 20.39 4.89 -7.27
C ALA A 291 19.74 6.27 -7.47
N ALA A 292 19.84 6.83 -8.68
CA ALA A 292 19.18 8.08 -9.04
C ALA A 292 17.66 7.94 -8.93
N MET A 293 17.08 6.87 -9.47
CA MET A 293 15.63 6.63 -9.36
C MET A 293 15.18 6.48 -7.90
N THR A 294 15.94 5.78 -7.06
CA THR A 294 15.61 5.65 -5.63
C THR A 294 15.66 6.98 -4.88
N TRP A 295 16.38 7.98 -5.40
CA TRP A 295 16.51 9.30 -4.79
C TRP A 295 15.45 10.28 -5.29
N TYR A 296 15.14 10.26 -6.59
CA TYR A 296 14.32 11.30 -7.24
C TYR A 296 12.88 10.89 -7.52
N VAL A 297 12.59 9.59 -7.64
CA VAL A 297 11.24 9.11 -7.96
C VAL A 297 10.45 8.93 -6.68
N ASN A 298 9.22 9.45 -6.66
CA ASN A 298 8.28 9.30 -5.58
C ASN A 298 7.13 8.40 -6.03
N PHE A 299 6.36 7.87 -5.07
CA PHE A 299 5.09 7.22 -5.39
C PHE A 299 3.98 8.26 -5.56
N ILE A 300 3.86 9.14 -4.55
CA ILE A 300 2.98 10.32 -4.53
C ILE A 300 3.85 11.55 -4.29
N THR A 301 3.62 12.61 -5.04
CA THR A 301 4.16 13.98 -4.87
C THR A 301 3.06 14.88 -4.29
N PRO A 302 3.37 16.12 -3.87
CA PRO A 302 2.35 17.08 -3.44
C PRO A 302 1.24 17.32 -4.47
N ASP A 303 1.57 17.14 -5.76
CA ASP A 303 0.65 17.35 -6.88
C ASP A 303 -0.12 16.09 -7.28
N GLY A 304 0.03 14.97 -6.56
CA GLY A 304 -0.64 13.69 -6.85
C GLY A 304 0.32 12.55 -7.21
N ALA A 305 -0.09 11.59 -8.03
CA ALA A 305 0.77 10.46 -8.38
C ALA A 305 1.93 10.86 -9.29
N ASP A 306 3.14 10.37 -9.00
CA ASP A 306 4.37 10.81 -9.68
C ASP A 306 4.35 10.46 -11.18
N PRO A 307 4.31 11.46 -12.10
CA PRO A 307 4.26 11.19 -13.53
C PRO A 307 5.50 10.45 -14.05
N LEU A 308 6.68 10.68 -13.46
CA LEU A 308 7.93 10.03 -13.88
C LEU A 308 7.85 8.52 -13.61
N LEU A 309 7.19 8.13 -12.52
CA LEU A 309 6.97 6.72 -12.18
C LEU A 309 6.01 6.06 -13.17
N PHE A 310 4.82 6.63 -13.34
CA PHE A 310 3.73 5.99 -14.09
C PHE A 310 3.87 6.09 -15.62
N ARG A 311 4.58 7.09 -16.16
CA ARG A 311 4.82 7.24 -17.61
C ARG A 311 5.96 6.39 -18.17
N GLY A 312 6.62 5.58 -17.34
CA GLY A 312 7.69 4.69 -17.79
C GLY A 312 8.77 4.39 -16.77
N GLY A 313 8.73 5.00 -15.58
CA GLY A 313 9.70 4.76 -14.50
C GLY A 313 9.86 3.28 -14.16
N PHE A 314 8.77 2.51 -14.07
CA PHE A 314 8.88 1.05 -13.86
C PHE A 314 9.68 0.34 -14.96
N LEU A 315 9.47 0.71 -16.23
CA LEU A 315 10.21 0.14 -17.35
C LEU A 315 11.69 0.50 -17.29
N VAL A 316 12.01 1.76 -16.97
CA VAL A 316 13.39 2.24 -16.83
C VAL A 316 14.11 1.53 -15.68
N ALA A 317 13.47 1.39 -14.52
CA ALA A 317 13.99 0.63 -13.39
C ALA A 317 14.23 -0.83 -13.76
N ALA A 318 13.33 -1.44 -14.53
CA ALA A 318 13.49 -2.80 -15.03
C ALA A 318 14.69 -2.93 -15.98
N LEU A 319 14.88 -1.98 -16.91
CA LEU A 319 16.03 -1.96 -17.82
C LEU A 319 17.35 -1.83 -17.07
N PHE A 320 17.45 -0.93 -16.08
CA PHE A 320 18.64 -0.83 -15.24
C PHE A 320 18.91 -2.13 -14.47
N THR A 321 17.86 -2.76 -13.95
CA THR A 321 17.97 -4.08 -13.30
C THR A 321 18.50 -5.14 -14.26
N LEU A 322 18.07 -5.16 -15.53
CA LEU A 322 18.60 -6.06 -16.54
C LEU A 322 20.10 -5.84 -16.80
N LEU A 323 20.58 -4.59 -16.78
CA LEU A 323 22.01 -4.29 -16.91
C LEU A 323 22.83 -4.93 -15.77
N LEU A 324 22.33 -4.84 -14.53
CA LEU A 324 22.96 -5.53 -13.40
C LEU A 324 22.88 -7.05 -13.54
N ILE A 325 21.72 -7.61 -13.91
CA ILE A 325 21.55 -9.06 -14.14
C ILE A 325 22.57 -9.54 -15.17
N ALA A 326 22.78 -8.79 -16.25
CA ALA A 326 23.77 -9.11 -17.27
C ALA A 326 25.17 -9.28 -16.65
N ALA A 327 25.58 -8.33 -15.82
CA ALA A 327 26.89 -8.31 -15.17
C ALA A 327 27.06 -9.42 -14.12
N VAL A 328 26.12 -9.55 -13.18
CA VAL A 328 26.25 -10.52 -12.08
C VAL A 328 26.17 -11.98 -12.53
N THR A 329 25.64 -12.23 -13.73
CA THR A 329 25.55 -13.57 -14.31
C THR A 329 26.65 -13.87 -15.33
N HIS A 330 27.52 -12.90 -15.62
CA HIS A 330 28.66 -13.05 -16.51
C HIS A 330 29.93 -13.44 -15.72
N GLN A 331 30.51 -14.62 -15.98
CA GLN A 331 31.64 -15.13 -15.18
C GLN A 331 32.91 -14.27 -15.24
N GLY A 332 33.11 -13.54 -16.34
CA GLY A 332 34.25 -12.62 -16.51
C GLY A 332 34.05 -11.22 -15.93
N ALA A 333 32.88 -10.91 -15.36
CA ALA A 333 32.56 -9.60 -14.80
C ALA A 333 32.94 -9.53 -13.30
N TYR A 334 33.38 -8.37 -12.83
CA TYR A 334 33.74 -8.14 -11.43
C TYR A 334 32.52 -7.86 -10.55
N THR A 335 31.44 -7.26 -11.09
CA THR A 335 30.22 -6.93 -10.34
C THR A 335 29.66 -8.15 -9.60
N GLY A 336 29.66 -9.34 -10.21
CA GLY A 336 29.18 -10.56 -9.56
C GLY A 336 29.99 -10.97 -8.33
N LYS A 337 31.29 -10.63 -8.27
CA LYS A 337 32.15 -10.86 -7.10
C LYS A 337 31.90 -9.85 -6.00
N VAL A 338 31.73 -8.57 -6.36
CA VAL A 338 31.44 -7.49 -5.41
C VAL A 338 30.09 -7.71 -4.73
N LEU A 339 29.05 -7.97 -5.53
CA LEU A 339 27.71 -8.22 -5.00
C LEU A 339 27.59 -9.60 -4.34
N GLY A 340 28.48 -10.53 -4.66
CA GLY A 340 28.60 -11.84 -4.03
C GLY A 340 29.40 -11.88 -2.73
N ASN A 341 29.63 -10.74 -2.06
CA ASN A 341 30.36 -10.71 -0.80
C ASN A 341 29.55 -11.38 0.35
N PRO A 342 30.20 -11.84 1.44
CA PRO A 342 29.53 -12.60 2.49
C PRO A 342 28.36 -11.88 3.18
N VAL A 343 28.45 -10.55 3.34
CA VAL A 343 27.39 -9.74 3.98
C VAL A 343 26.15 -9.72 3.10
N PHE A 344 26.32 -9.38 1.82
CA PHE A 344 25.22 -9.33 0.86
C PHE A 344 24.63 -10.72 0.60
N LEU A 345 25.44 -11.77 0.64
CA LEU A 345 24.93 -13.14 0.57
C LEU A 345 24.07 -13.49 1.78
N TRP A 346 24.48 -13.10 2.99
CA TRP A 346 23.68 -13.34 4.18
C TRP A 346 22.31 -12.66 4.08
N VAL A 347 22.30 -11.36 3.76
CA VAL A 347 21.05 -10.58 3.60
C VAL A 347 20.22 -11.12 2.45
N GLY A 348 20.82 -11.34 1.28
CA GLY A 348 20.16 -11.76 0.06
C GLY A 348 19.46 -13.11 0.18
N THR A 349 20.12 -14.08 0.80
CA THR A 349 19.54 -15.41 1.05
C THR A 349 18.37 -15.39 2.04
N ARG A 350 18.27 -14.34 2.87
CA ARG A 350 17.21 -14.11 3.87
C ARG A 350 16.23 -13.01 3.49
N SER A 351 16.40 -12.41 2.30
CA SER A 351 15.56 -11.31 1.80
C SER A 351 14.06 -11.58 1.89
N TYR A 352 13.64 -12.85 1.70
CA TYR A 352 12.23 -13.23 1.85
C TYR A 352 11.74 -13.04 3.28
N GLY A 353 12.44 -13.58 4.28
CA GLY A 353 12.07 -13.41 5.69
C GLY A 353 12.18 -11.95 6.15
N LEU A 354 13.25 -11.24 5.74
CA LEU A 354 13.40 -9.82 6.05
C LEU A 354 12.20 -9.01 5.55
N TYR A 355 11.81 -9.21 4.28
CA TYR A 355 10.64 -8.56 3.70
C TYR A 355 9.32 -8.99 4.35
N LEU A 356 9.23 -10.25 4.77
CA LEU A 356 8.00 -10.79 5.34
C LEU A 356 7.72 -10.20 6.73
N TYR A 357 8.74 -10.12 7.58
CA TYR A 357 8.59 -9.76 9.00
C TYR A 357 8.73 -8.26 9.29
N HIS A 358 9.46 -7.47 8.46
CA HIS A 358 9.72 -6.07 8.81
C HIS A 358 8.44 -5.24 8.90
N TRP A 359 7.52 -5.41 7.95
CA TRP A 359 6.34 -4.56 7.87
C TRP A 359 5.37 -4.74 9.03
N PRO A 360 4.98 -5.96 9.45
CA PRO A 360 4.18 -6.13 10.66
C PRO A 360 4.85 -5.52 11.89
N ILE A 361 6.16 -5.69 12.05
CA ILE A 361 6.91 -5.11 13.18
C ILE A 361 6.87 -3.58 13.13
N TYR A 362 7.00 -2.99 11.95
CA TYR A 362 6.89 -1.53 11.79
C TYR A 362 5.51 -1.07 12.20
N GLN A 363 4.46 -1.77 11.76
CA GLN A 363 3.07 -1.45 12.09
C GLN A 363 2.78 -1.62 13.59
N MET A 364 3.36 -2.62 14.25
CA MET A 364 3.27 -2.77 15.70
C MET A 364 3.98 -1.63 16.47
N ILE A 365 4.94 -0.93 15.87
CA ILE A 365 5.63 0.19 16.51
C ILE A 365 4.95 1.52 16.21
N ARG A 366 4.58 1.78 14.94
CA ARG A 366 3.94 3.04 14.53
C ARG A 366 2.43 3.09 14.76
N GLN A 367 1.79 1.94 14.97
CA GLN A 367 0.35 1.72 15.20
C GLN A 367 -0.59 2.12 14.06
N VAL A 368 -0.20 3.07 13.20
CA VAL A 368 -0.96 3.58 12.06
C VAL A 368 -0.09 3.67 10.81
N ALA A 369 -0.59 3.14 9.70
CA ALA A 369 0.08 3.20 8.41
C ALA A 369 0.21 4.65 7.93
N GLY A 370 1.36 4.99 7.33
CA GLY A 370 1.70 6.34 6.90
C GLY A 370 2.54 7.12 7.91
N ASN A 371 2.46 6.79 9.20
CA ASN A 371 3.32 7.42 10.22
C ASN A 371 4.80 7.04 10.00
N PRO A 372 5.72 8.03 9.89
CA PRO A 372 7.14 7.75 9.74
C PRO A 372 7.73 7.21 11.04
N LEU A 373 8.61 6.22 10.95
CA LEU A 373 9.43 5.79 12.07
C LEU A 373 10.56 6.80 12.30
N THR A 374 10.82 7.09 13.57
CA THR A 374 12.07 7.73 13.99
C THR A 374 13.24 6.76 13.78
N PHE A 375 14.47 7.28 13.74
CA PHE A 375 15.67 6.44 13.58
C PHE A 375 15.81 5.38 14.68
N ASN A 376 15.50 5.74 15.93
CA ASN A 376 15.56 4.81 17.07
C ASN A 376 14.51 3.70 16.95
N GLN A 377 13.28 4.04 16.59
CA GLN A 377 12.22 3.06 16.34
C GLN A 377 12.60 2.13 15.18
N PHE A 378 13.15 2.66 14.10
CA PHE A 378 13.66 1.87 12.97
C PHE A 378 14.77 0.91 13.41
N ALA A 379 15.74 1.37 14.20
CA ALA A 379 16.83 0.52 14.69
C ALA A 379 16.31 -0.65 15.53
N VAL A 380 15.40 -0.38 16.48
CA VAL A 380 14.75 -1.43 17.30
C VAL A 380 13.95 -2.39 16.42
N ALA A 381 13.16 -1.85 15.49
CA ALA A 381 12.37 -2.65 14.55
C ALA A 381 13.25 -3.57 13.70
N MET A 382 14.39 -3.07 13.23
CA MET A 382 15.33 -3.85 12.41
C MET A 382 16.05 -4.93 13.23
N VAL A 383 16.41 -4.66 14.48
CA VAL A 383 16.95 -5.69 15.38
C VAL A 383 15.93 -6.82 15.57
N ALA A 384 14.68 -6.48 15.87
CA ALA A 384 13.60 -7.48 15.99
C ALA A 384 13.39 -8.25 14.67
N THR A 385 13.35 -7.55 13.53
CA THR A 385 13.19 -8.14 12.20
C THR A 385 14.30 -9.15 11.90
N VAL A 386 15.55 -8.80 12.17
CA VAL A 386 16.72 -9.67 11.93
C VAL A 386 16.67 -10.90 12.83
N ILE A 387 16.35 -10.74 14.12
CA ILE A 387 16.26 -11.87 15.07
C ILE A 387 15.16 -12.84 14.63
N ILE A 388 13.96 -12.33 14.34
CA ILE A 388 12.81 -13.17 13.94
C ILE A 388 13.08 -13.83 12.59
N THR A 389 13.67 -13.10 11.64
CA THR A 389 14.06 -13.66 10.34
C THR A 389 15.08 -14.78 10.49
N GLU A 390 16.11 -14.59 11.31
CA GLU A 390 17.13 -15.63 11.50
C GLU A 390 16.56 -16.85 12.23
N ALA A 391 15.66 -16.65 13.20
CA ALA A 391 14.95 -17.73 13.86
C ALA A 391 14.05 -18.51 12.89
N SER A 392 13.23 -17.82 12.10
CA SER A 392 12.40 -18.44 11.04
C SER A 392 13.28 -19.21 10.05
N TYR A 393 14.34 -18.60 9.56
CA TYR A 393 15.21 -19.19 8.54
C TYR A 393 15.87 -20.49 9.04
N ARG A 394 16.36 -20.51 10.28
CA ARG A 394 17.07 -21.65 10.88
C ARG A 394 16.14 -22.75 11.36
N PHE A 395 15.04 -22.40 12.01
CA PHE A 395 14.21 -23.36 12.75
C PHE A 395 12.94 -23.77 12.01
N VAL A 396 12.48 -22.98 11.04
CA VAL A 396 11.25 -23.26 10.28
C VAL A 396 11.57 -23.54 8.82
N GLU A 397 12.13 -22.57 8.11
CA GLU A 397 12.30 -22.64 6.65
C GLU A 397 13.31 -23.70 6.24
N THR A 398 14.53 -23.66 6.80
CA THR A 398 15.60 -24.59 6.41
C THR A 398 15.24 -26.06 6.70
N PRO A 399 14.71 -26.43 7.88
CA PRO A 399 14.36 -27.82 8.17
C PRO A 399 13.24 -28.37 7.28
N ILE A 400 12.25 -27.55 6.93
CA ILE A 400 11.16 -27.95 6.02
C ILE A 400 11.68 -28.08 4.58
N ARG A 401 12.54 -27.15 4.14
CA ARG A 401 13.16 -27.15 2.82
C ARG A 401 14.07 -28.36 2.59
N THR A 402 14.85 -28.75 3.60
CA THR A 402 15.83 -29.87 3.49
C THR A 402 15.26 -31.22 3.94
N GLY A 403 14.05 -31.25 4.51
CA GLY A 403 13.42 -32.47 5.02
C GLY A 403 13.95 -32.95 6.38
N GLN A 404 14.81 -32.14 7.05
CA GLN A 404 15.34 -32.44 8.37
C GLN A 404 14.26 -32.50 9.46
N LEU A 405 13.13 -31.82 9.28
CA LEU A 405 12.01 -31.86 10.23
C LEU A 405 11.51 -33.28 10.49
N LYS A 406 11.43 -34.11 9.43
CA LYS A 406 11.00 -35.51 9.56
C LYS A 406 12.01 -36.33 10.37
N VAL A 407 13.31 -36.12 10.12
CA VAL A 407 14.39 -36.80 10.85
C VAL A 407 14.38 -36.44 12.32
N TRP A 408 14.21 -35.16 12.64
CA TRP A 408 14.09 -34.67 14.01
C TRP A 408 12.87 -35.27 14.72
N TRP A 409 11.70 -35.28 14.07
CA TRP A 409 10.47 -35.86 14.62
C TRP A 409 10.60 -37.37 14.87
N ASP A 410 11.20 -38.11 13.93
CA ASP A 410 11.47 -39.55 14.10
C ASP A 410 12.40 -39.79 15.30
N GLY A 411 13.35 -38.89 15.56
CA GLY A 411 14.20 -38.90 16.76
C GLY A 411 13.42 -38.69 18.05
N VAL A 412 12.56 -37.66 18.12
CA VAL A 412 11.69 -37.39 19.29
C VAL A 412 10.75 -38.56 19.57
N ARG A 413 10.12 -39.11 18.52
CA ARG A 413 9.21 -40.25 18.63
C ARG A 413 9.90 -41.55 19.04
N ARG A 414 11.19 -41.72 18.73
CA ARG A 414 11.96 -42.93 19.09
C ARG A 414 12.77 -42.77 20.38
N SER A 415 12.88 -41.55 20.93
CA SER A 415 13.53 -41.29 22.21
C SER A 415 12.91 -42.16 23.32
N ARG A 416 13.76 -42.79 24.15
CA ARG A 416 13.33 -43.53 25.34
C ARG A 416 13.00 -42.60 26.51
N ASP A 417 13.61 -41.41 26.54
CA ASP A 417 13.28 -40.35 27.49
C ASP A 417 11.93 -39.72 27.09
N PRO A 418 10.92 -39.66 27.99
CA PRO A 418 9.65 -39.00 27.71
C PRO A 418 9.75 -37.47 27.65
N LEU A 419 10.78 -36.85 28.24
CA LEU A 419 10.88 -35.40 28.37
C LEU A 419 10.79 -34.65 27.04
N PRO A 420 11.51 -35.03 25.96
CA PRO A 420 11.37 -34.37 24.65
C PRO A 420 9.94 -34.43 24.10
N ARG A 421 9.22 -35.55 24.33
CA ARG A 421 7.82 -35.68 23.87
C ARG A 421 6.89 -34.82 24.69
N GLN A 422 7.07 -34.77 26.01
CA GLN A 422 6.28 -33.92 26.91
C GLN A 422 6.48 -32.43 26.59
N VAL A 423 7.71 -31.98 26.35
CA VAL A 423 8.01 -30.58 25.95
C VAL A 423 7.35 -30.24 24.60
N VAL A 424 7.41 -31.15 23.64
CA VAL A 424 6.76 -30.94 22.32
C VAL A 424 5.24 -30.92 22.45
N LEU A 425 4.65 -31.84 23.22
CA LEU A 425 3.20 -31.87 23.48
C LEU A 425 2.73 -30.63 24.23
N GLY A 426 3.47 -30.19 25.25
CA GLY A 426 3.17 -28.97 26.01
C GLY A 426 3.23 -27.73 25.12
N SER A 427 4.33 -27.54 24.39
CA SER A 427 4.48 -26.44 23.42
C SER A 427 3.38 -26.47 22.35
N ALA A 428 3.08 -27.64 21.79
CA ALA A 428 2.02 -27.80 20.80
C ALA A 428 0.65 -27.43 21.37
N SER A 429 0.36 -27.82 22.62
CA SER A 429 -0.92 -27.49 23.28
C SER A 429 -1.08 -25.99 23.46
N VAL A 430 -0.02 -25.27 23.86
CA VAL A 430 -0.04 -23.80 23.97
C VAL A 430 -0.25 -23.14 22.60
N VAL A 431 0.48 -23.59 21.58
CA VAL A 431 0.32 -23.05 20.21
C VAL A 431 -1.07 -23.32 19.66
N ILE A 432 -1.64 -24.50 19.89
CA ILE A 432 -3.00 -24.86 19.47
C ILE A 432 -4.03 -23.99 20.23
N ALA A 433 -3.88 -23.80 21.53
CA ALA A 433 -4.76 -22.96 22.32
C ALA A 433 -4.74 -21.50 21.84
N LEU A 434 -3.55 -20.94 21.60
CA LEU A 434 -3.40 -19.61 21.02
C LEU A 434 -4.00 -19.54 19.61
N ALA A 435 -3.73 -20.51 18.74
CA ALA A 435 -4.27 -20.55 17.40
C ALA A 435 -5.80 -20.62 17.41
N LEU A 436 -6.38 -21.41 18.32
CA LEU A 436 -7.83 -21.50 18.49
C LEU A 436 -8.41 -20.17 18.98
N PHE A 437 -7.85 -19.59 20.04
CA PHE A 437 -8.24 -18.27 20.55
C PHE A 437 -8.19 -17.22 19.45
N SER A 438 -7.04 -17.07 18.78
CA SER A 438 -6.83 -16.10 17.72
C SER A 438 -7.75 -16.30 16.52
N SER A 439 -8.02 -17.56 16.14
CA SER A 439 -8.93 -17.87 15.03
C SER A 439 -10.38 -17.56 15.38
N VAL A 440 -10.82 -17.91 16.60
CA VAL A 440 -12.18 -17.59 17.09
C VAL A 440 -12.35 -16.07 17.19
N SER A 441 -11.41 -15.37 17.82
CA SER A 441 -11.44 -13.90 17.92
C SER A 441 -11.48 -13.24 16.54
N LEU A 442 -10.67 -13.71 15.59
CA LEU A 442 -10.69 -13.19 14.22
C LEU A 442 -12.04 -13.44 13.53
N ALA A 443 -12.66 -14.61 13.75
CA ALA A 443 -13.92 -15.00 13.13
C ALA A 443 -15.14 -14.29 13.73
N THR A 444 -15.09 -13.90 15.01
CA THR A 444 -16.23 -13.26 15.71
C THR A 444 -16.10 -11.75 15.85
N ALA A 445 -14.91 -11.16 15.61
CA ALA A 445 -14.72 -9.71 15.72
C ALA A 445 -15.69 -8.92 14.83
N PRO A 446 -16.35 -7.87 15.34
CA PRO A 446 -17.17 -7.00 14.51
C PRO A 446 -16.29 -6.24 13.52
N LEU A 447 -16.83 -5.96 12.33
CA LEU A 447 -16.21 -4.99 11.41
C LEU A 447 -16.46 -3.59 11.98
N GLN A 448 -15.42 -2.98 12.54
CA GLN A 448 -15.42 -1.59 12.96
C GLN A 448 -14.64 -0.77 11.93
N GLN A 449 -15.20 0.35 11.47
CA GLN A 449 -14.43 1.36 10.72
C GLN A 449 -13.45 2.06 11.66
N ASN A 450 -12.40 2.64 11.10
CA ASN A 450 -11.45 3.45 11.87
C ASN A 450 -12.15 4.72 12.40
N GLU A 451 -11.78 5.17 13.61
CA GLU A 451 -12.37 6.34 14.27
C GLU A 451 -12.29 7.59 13.38
N ILE A 452 -11.18 7.76 12.63
CA ILE A 452 -10.99 8.89 11.70
C ILE A 452 -12.00 8.84 10.55
N THR A 453 -12.18 7.66 9.94
CA THR A 453 -13.10 7.46 8.81
C THR A 453 -14.54 7.68 9.27
N LEU A 454 -14.92 7.14 10.42
CA LEU A 454 -16.25 7.33 10.99
C LEU A 454 -16.51 8.81 11.31
N ALA A 455 -15.56 9.51 11.93
CA ALA A 455 -15.69 10.93 12.23
C ALA A 455 -15.79 11.79 10.95
N SER A 456 -15.07 11.41 9.90
CA SER A 456 -15.13 12.12 8.61
C SER A 456 -16.45 11.87 7.88
N GLU A 457 -16.98 10.63 7.91
CA GLU A 457 -18.30 10.29 7.34
C GLU A 457 -19.41 11.06 8.07
N GLN A 458 -19.43 11.01 9.41
CA GLN A 458 -20.38 11.81 10.22
C GLN A 458 -20.22 13.31 9.99
N GLY A 459 -18.97 13.76 9.83
CA GLY A 459 -18.65 15.14 9.47
C GLY A 459 -19.29 15.56 8.15
N ARG A 460 -19.16 14.73 7.11
CA ARG A 460 -19.73 15.01 5.78
C ARG A 460 -21.26 15.08 5.76
N GLU A 461 -21.92 14.31 6.62
CA GLU A 461 -23.37 14.42 6.80
C GLU A 461 -23.78 15.71 7.53
N ALA A 462 -22.86 16.31 8.30
CA ALA A 462 -23.06 17.52 9.07
C ALA A 462 -22.48 18.80 8.42
N THR A 463 -21.93 18.70 7.20
CA THR A 463 -21.44 19.85 6.43
C THR A 463 -22.45 20.32 5.37
N THR A 464 -22.29 21.57 4.95
CA THR A 464 -23.07 22.22 3.91
C THR A 464 -22.15 22.52 2.72
N ASP A 465 -22.52 22.04 1.53
CA ASP A 465 -21.82 22.35 0.28
C ASP A 465 -22.21 23.75 -0.21
N LEU A 466 -21.39 24.76 0.10
CA LEU A 466 -21.66 26.13 -0.33
C LEU A 466 -21.45 26.31 -1.83
N GLU A 467 -20.52 25.60 -2.46
CA GLU A 467 -20.26 25.72 -3.90
C GLU A 467 -21.48 25.25 -4.71
N GLY A 468 -22.06 24.10 -4.33
CA GLY A 468 -23.31 23.59 -4.90
C GLY A 468 -24.50 24.52 -4.66
N LEU A 469 -24.61 25.15 -3.48
CA LEU A 469 -25.68 26.11 -3.16
C LEU A 469 -25.54 27.45 -3.89
N LEU A 470 -24.32 27.89 -4.18
CA LEU A 470 -24.03 29.15 -4.86
C LEU A 470 -24.11 29.03 -6.39
N GLY A 471 -24.29 27.82 -6.93
CA GLY A 471 -24.41 27.54 -8.35
C GLY A 471 -23.07 27.43 -9.08
N GLY A 472 -22.02 26.98 -8.37
CA GLY A 472 -20.68 26.84 -8.91
C GLY A 472 -20.53 25.65 -9.87
N GLY A 473 -20.86 25.88 -11.14
CA GLY A 473 -20.23 25.15 -12.25
C GLY A 473 -19.02 25.96 -12.73
N SER A 474 -17.82 25.41 -12.60
CA SER A 474 -16.69 25.84 -13.41
C SER A 474 -17.03 25.56 -14.88
N GLY A 475 -16.87 26.58 -15.72
CA GLY A 475 -17.21 26.50 -17.13
C GLY A 475 -16.33 25.50 -17.88
N ASP A 476 -16.98 24.46 -18.41
CA ASP A 476 -16.62 23.88 -19.71
C ASP A 476 -17.79 24.17 -20.65
N ASP A 477 -17.64 25.27 -21.41
CA ASP A 477 -18.41 25.54 -22.61
C ASP A 477 -17.97 24.50 -23.67
N ASP A 478 -18.79 23.48 -23.90
CA ASP A 478 -18.83 22.79 -25.19
C ASP A 478 -20.29 22.70 -25.63
N GLY A 479 -20.64 23.62 -26.54
CA GLY A 479 -21.96 23.71 -27.12
C GLY A 479 -22.31 22.46 -27.94
N ALA A 480 -23.43 21.84 -27.61
CA ALA A 480 -24.23 21.11 -28.58
C ALA A 480 -25.71 21.36 -28.29
N ALA A 481 -26.32 22.11 -29.21
CA ALA A 481 -27.73 22.45 -29.23
C ALA A 481 -28.64 21.20 -29.27
N ALA A 482 -29.78 21.28 -28.59
CA ALA A 482 -31.05 20.81 -29.14
C ALA A 482 -32.23 21.41 -28.36
N ALA A 483 -33.04 22.18 -29.07
CA ALA A 483 -34.37 22.61 -28.66
C ALA A 483 -35.39 21.48 -28.86
N GLY A 484 -36.47 21.50 -28.05
CA GLY A 484 -37.79 20.93 -28.34
C GLY A 484 -37.90 19.40 -28.29
N ASP A 485 -38.76 18.85 -27.44
CA ASP A 485 -40.18 18.71 -27.78
C ASP A 485 -40.95 18.03 -26.65
N ASP A 486 -42.22 18.37 -26.61
CA ASP A 486 -43.25 17.83 -25.74
C ASP A 486 -43.46 16.31 -25.88
N ALA A 487 -43.99 15.77 -24.78
CA ALA A 487 -45.07 14.78 -24.73
C ALA A 487 -44.76 13.28 -24.53
N VAL A 488 -45.70 12.72 -23.77
CA VAL A 488 -46.22 11.35 -23.74
C VAL A 488 -45.68 10.42 -22.64
N THR A 489 -46.41 10.43 -21.53
CA THR A 489 -46.67 9.22 -20.74
C THR A 489 -47.51 8.23 -21.56
N PRO A 490 -47.36 6.91 -21.34
CA PRO A 490 -48.45 6.21 -20.65
C PRO A 490 -48.00 5.14 -19.63
N PRO A 491 -48.89 4.71 -18.71
CA PRO A 491 -48.62 3.75 -17.63
C PRO A 491 -49.12 2.32 -17.98
N PRO A 492 -49.29 1.40 -17.00
CA PRO A 492 -48.60 0.12 -16.86
C PRO A 492 -49.34 -1.10 -17.48
N ALA A 493 -48.66 -2.24 -17.61
CA ALA A 493 -49.27 -3.50 -18.06
C ALA A 493 -49.07 -4.66 -17.06
N THR A 494 -50.20 -5.33 -16.84
CA THR A 494 -50.56 -6.38 -15.89
C THR A 494 -50.33 -7.82 -16.40
N SER A 495 -50.09 -8.74 -15.45
CA SER A 495 -50.58 -10.15 -15.35
C SER A 495 -49.87 -11.28 -16.14
N PRO A 496 -50.10 -12.61 -15.87
CA PRO A 496 -50.95 -13.30 -14.86
C PRO A 496 -50.40 -14.59 -14.14
N ASN A 497 -51.09 -14.96 -13.05
CA ASN A 497 -51.51 -16.29 -12.54
C ASN A 497 -50.56 -17.50 -12.28
N GLY A 498 -50.72 -18.06 -11.06
CA GLY A 498 -50.50 -19.47 -10.69
C GLY A 498 -50.96 -19.81 -9.24
N THR A 499 -52.17 -20.35 -9.10
CA THR A 499 -52.94 -20.86 -7.91
C THR A 499 -52.29 -22.04 -7.14
N LEU A 500 -52.14 -22.01 -5.79
CA LEU A 500 -52.93 -22.61 -4.64
C LEU A 500 -53.03 -24.17 -4.55
N PRO A 501 -53.21 -24.85 -3.37
CA PRO A 501 -53.88 -24.46 -2.09
C PRO A 501 -53.08 -24.75 -0.78
N ALA A 502 -53.22 -24.05 0.36
CA ALA A 502 -54.24 -24.03 1.43
C ALA A 502 -54.39 -25.33 2.28
N ASP A 503 -54.09 -25.23 3.58
CA ASP A 503 -54.85 -25.88 4.67
C ASP A 503 -54.74 -25.04 5.97
N PRO A 504 -55.78 -24.98 6.83
CA PRO A 504 -55.93 -24.02 7.93
C PRO A 504 -55.55 -24.62 9.29
N LEU A 505 -55.36 -23.77 10.32
CA LEU A 505 -55.75 -23.99 11.72
C LEU A 505 -55.34 -22.75 12.58
N GLU A 506 -56.34 -22.05 13.11
CA GLU A 506 -56.28 -21.04 14.19
C GLU A 506 -56.34 -21.73 15.59
N PRO A 507 -56.40 -21.03 16.76
CA PRO A 507 -55.82 -19.73 17.20
C PRO A 507 -55.11 -19.82 18.58
N ASN A 508 -54.61 -18.66 19.04
CA ASN A 508 -54.25 -18.19 20.41
C ASN A 508 -52.83 -17.60 20.35
N GLY A 509 -52.59 -16.31 20.53
CA GLY A 509 -53.21 -15.35 21.43
C GLY A 509 -52.06 -14.79 22.26
N ASP A 510 -51.66 -13.55 21.97
CA ASP A 510 -51.25 -12.51 22.92
C ASP A 510 -50.48 -11.40 22.17
N ASP A 511 -51.14 -10.25 22.14
CA ASP A 511 -50.75 -8.97 21.57
C ASP A 511 -49.56 -8.34 22.32
N GLU A 512 -48.60 -7.78 21.57
CA GLU A 512 -48.15 -6.39 21.70
C GLU A 512 -47.24 -6.04 20.50
N PRO A 513 -47.60 -5.08 19.63
CA PRO A 513 -46.66 -4.52 18.66
C PRO A 513 -46.02 -3.24 19.21
N VAL A 514 -44.71 -3.28 19.41
CA VAL A 514 -43.88 -2.06 19.54
C VAL A 514 -43.90 -1.34 18.20
N ALA A 515 -44.55 -0.19 18.16
CA ALA A 515 -44.54 0.73 17.04
C ALA A 515 -43.13 1.30 16.83
N THR A 516 -42.41 0.79 15.83
CA THR A 516 -41.21 1.46 15.32
C THR A 516 -41.66 2.56 14.37
N THR A 517 -41.82 3.77 14.89
CA THR A 517 -42.04 4.97 14.09
C THR A 517 -40.75 5.26 13.31
N THR A 518 -40.69 4.81 12.05
CA THR A 518 -39.67 5.26 11.10
C THR A 518 -40.07 6.65 10.62
N THR A 519 -39.57 7.69 11.27
CA THR A 519 -39.65 9.05 10.76
C THR A 519 -38.64 9.18 9.62
N THR A 520 -39.09 8.93 8.39
CA THR A 520 -38.33 9.27 7.18
C THR A 520 -38.39 10.78 7.00
N THR A 521 -37.43 11.51 7.56
CA THR A 521 -37.22 12.92 7.18
C THR A 521 -36.66 12.93 5.76
N THR A 522 -37.53 13.22 4.80
CA THR A 522 -37.14 13.50 3.43
C THR A 522 -36.58 14.92 3.41
N THR A 523 -35.25 15.06 3.40
CA THR A 523 -34.61 16.36 3.17
C THR A 523 -34.79 16.70 1.69
N THR A 524 -35.76 17.57 1.42
CA THR A 524 -35.95 18.17 0.09
C THR A 524 -34.74 19.06 -0.19
N THR A 525 -33.97 18.73 -1.23
CA THR A 525 -32.90 19.58 -1.75
C THR A 525 -33.54 20.85 -2.32
N THR A 526 -33.50 21.94 -1.57
CA THR A 526 -33.93 23.25 -2.08
C THR A 526 -32.74 23.88 -2.81
N THR A 527 -32.79 23.94 -4.13
CA THR A 527 -31.80 24.61 -5.01
C THR A 527 -31.99 26.13 -5.04
N THR A 528 -32.14 26.77 -3.88
CA THR A 528 -32.24 28.24 -3.78
C THR A 528 -31.26 28.74 -2.74
N LEU A 529 -30.55 29.82 -3.09
CA LEU A 529 -29.69 30.59 -2.21
C LEU A 529 -30.37 30.84 -0.85
N PRO A 530 -29.62 30.81 0.28
CA PRO A 530 -30.19 31.10 1.58
C PRO A 530 -30.89 32.48 1.54
N PRO A 531 -32.16 32.59 1.95
CA PRO A 531 -32.89 33.86 1.91
C PRO A 531 -32.41 34.87 2.97
N GLU A 532 -31.56 34.43 3.91
CA GLU A 532 -30.98 35.25 4.98
C GLU A 532 -29.46 35.01 5.09
N PRO A 533 -28.68 36.02 5.51
CA PRO A 533 -27.25 35.87 5.76
C PRO A 533 -26.95 34.72 6.74
N ILE A 534 -25.85 34.01 6.50
CA ILE A 534 -25.43 32.89 7.34
C ILE A 534 -24.86 33.45 8.64
N ARG A 535 -25.63 33.31 9.72
CA ARG A 535 -25.30 33.88 11.03
C ARG A 535 -23.92 33.48 11.55
N TYR A 536 -23.61 32.18 11.54
CA TYR A 536 -22.29 31.66 11.90
C TYR A 536 -21.83 30.70 10.82
N LEU A 537 -20.76 31.06 10.12
CA LEU A 537 -20.18 30.25 9.05
C LEU A 537 -18.84 29.68 9.50
N GLY A 538 -18.69 28.36 9.54
CA GLY A 538 -17.41 27.69 9.71
C GLY A 538 -16.86 27.20 8.38
N VAL A 539 -15.64 27.59 8.04
CA VAL A 539 -14.93 27.16 6.83
C VAL A 539 -13.64 26.48 7.24
N GLY A 540 -13.46 25.20 6.88
CA GLY A 540 -12.30 24.46 7.38
C GLY A 540 -11.87 23.25 6.57
N ASP A 541 -10.78 22.63 7.02
CA ASP A 541 -10.23 21.39 6.48
C ASP A 541 -10.66 20.16 7.29
N SER A 542 -9.94 19.04 7.18
CA SER A 542 -10.31 17.77 7.81
C SER A 542 -10.48 17.84 9.33
N VAL A 543 -9.81 18.79 10.00
CA VAL A 543 -9.91 18.93 11.44
C VAL A 543 -11.27 19.53 11.82
N MET A 544 -11.73 20.55 11.10
CA MET A 544 -13.08 21.11 11.30
C MET A 544 -14.15 20.13 10.84
N LEU A 545 -13.91 19.36 9.76
CA LEU A 545 -14.82 18.32 9.30
C LEU A 545 -15.13 17.30 10.41
N GLY A 546 -14.11 16.82 11.12
CA GLY A 546 -14.31 15.91 12.26
C GLY A 546 -15.07 16.52 13.44
N ALA A 547 -15.11 17.86 13.55
CA ALA A 547 -15.87 18.58 14.57
C ALA A 547 -17.22 19.11 14.07
N ALA A 548 -17.54 18.96 12.78
CA ALA A 548 -18.71 19.55 12.14
C ALA A 548 -20.04 19.22 12.85
N PRO A 549 -20.32 17.96 13.26
CA PRO A 549 -21.57 17.63 13.96
C PRO A 549 -21.75 18.42 15.26
N ARG A 550 -20.64 18.66 15.97
CA ARG A 550 -20.68 19.40 17.23
C ARG A 550 -20.84 20.90 17.01
N LEU A 551 -20.18 21.47 16.01
CA LEU A 551 -20.39 22.88 15.65
C LEU A 551 -21.83 23.13 15.17
N GLN A 552 -22.37 22.23 14.36
CA GLN A 552 -23.75 22.31 13.86
C GLN A 552 -24.78 22.27 14.99
N SER A 553 -24.54 21.48 16.05
CA SER A 553 -25.41 21.46 17.25
C SER A 553 -25.48 22.80 18.01
N ALA A 554 -24.60 23.76 17.69
CA ALA A 554 -24.64 25.12 18.24
C ALA A 554 -25.14 26.16 17.23
N GLY A 555 -25.65 25.73 16.06
CA GLY A 555 -26.18 26.60 15.02
C GLY A 555 -25.13 27.15 14.04
N VAL A 556 -23.93 26.57 14.00
CA VAL A 556 -22.90 26.93 13.01
C VAL A 556 -23.17 26.18 11.70
N VAL A 557 -23.28 26.90 10.59
CA VAL A 557 -23.24 26.30 9.25
C VAL A 557 -21.79 25.98 8.94
N VAL A 558 -21.46 24.70 8.76
CA VAL A 558 -20.07 24.26 8.55
C VAL A 558 -19.89 23.83 7.10
N ASP A 559 -18.96 24.47 6.42
CA ASP A 559 -18.41 24.03 5.15
C ASP A 559 -16.96 23.57 5.39
N ALA A 560 -16.75 22.25 5.46
CA ALA A 560 -15.43 21.67 5.70
C ALA A 560 -15.20 20.41 4.87
N GLU A 561 -13.95 20.17 4.50
CA GLU A 561 -13.55 19.08 3.59
C GLU A 561 -12.20 18.47 3.96
N GLU A 562 -12.07 17.17 3.74
CA GLU A 562 -10.92 16.38 4.19
C GLU A 562 -9.59 16.89 3.60
N SER A 563 -9.55 17.22 2.31
CA SER A 563 -8.32 17.64 1.62
C SER A 563 -8.25 19.14 1.32
N ARG A 564 -9.08 19.96 1.98
CA ARG A 564 -9.21 21.38 1.63
C ARG A 564 -7.94 22.17 1.93
N GLN A 565 -7.58 23.04 1.00
CA GLN A 565 -6.55 24.07 1.17
C GLN A 565 -7.20 25.45 1.12
N LEU A 566 -6.56 26.44 1.73
CA LEU A 566 -7.07 27.82 1.80
C LEU A 566 -7.39 28.41 0.42
N VAL A 567 -6.51 28.18 -0.56
CA VAL A 567 -6.67 28.70 -1.92
C VAL A 567 -7.94 28.20 -2.62
N ASN A 568 -8.39 26.97 -2.29
CA ASN A 568 -9.59 26.39 -2.91
C ASN A 568 -10.84 27.19 -2.54
N MET A 569 -10.80 27.92 -1.43
CA MET A 569 -11.96 28.52 -0.82
C MET A 569 -12.15 29.98 -1.19
N ILE A 570 -11.11 30.62 -1.74
CA ILE A 570 -11.16 32.03 -2.18
C ILE A 570 -12.34 32.31 -3.13
N PRO A 571 -12.57 31.52 -4.21
CA PRO A 571 -13.68 31.78 -5.13
C PRO A 571 -15.05 31.71 -4.45
N THR A 572 -15.25 30.75 -3.56
CA THR A 572 -16.49 30.59 -2.80
C THR A 572 -16.71 31.75 -1.83
N MET A 573 -15.65 32.19 -1.13
CA MET A 573 -15.75 33.34 -0.24
C MET A 573 -16.03 34.64 -0.99
N GLN A 574 -15.47 34.83 -2.19
CA GLN A 574 -15.79 35.96 -3.07
C GLN A 574 -17.28 35.97 -3.44
N GLN A 575 -17.84 34.82 -3.83
CA GLN A 575 -19.26 34.73 -4.16
C GLN A 575 -20.17 35.02 -2.97
N LEU A 576 -19.79 34.58 -1.76
CA LEU A 576 -20.52 34.91 -0.54
C LEU A 576 -20.47 36.41 -0.23
N GLN A 577 -19.31 37.04 -0.43
CA GLN A 577 -19.13 38.48 -0.26
C GLN A 577 -19.98 39.28 -1.26
N GLU A 578 -19.91 38.93 -2.54
CA GLU A 578 -20.65 39.61 -3.62
C GLU A 578 -22.17 39.54 -3.45
N ARG A 579 -22.65 38.48 -2.78
CA ARG A 579 -24.08 38.24 -2.53
C ARG A 579 -24.54 38.69 -1.14
N ASP A 580 -23.67 39.31 -0.36
CA ASP A 580 -23.95 39.82 1.00
C ASP A 580 -24.52 38.73 1.94
N LEU A 581 -23.92 37.53 1.89
CA LEU A 581 -24.40 36.35 2.62
C LEU A 581 -23.67 36.10 3.96
N PHE A 582 -22.73 36.96 4.35
CA PHE A 582 -22.08 36.84 5.66
C PHE A 582 -22.95 37.46 6.75
N GLY A 583 -23.20 36.70 7.82
CA GLY A 583 -23.85 37.20 9.04
C GLY A 583 -22.83 37.59 10.12
N ASP A 584 -23.13 37.23 11.36
CA ASP A 584 -22.43 37.67 12.57
C ASP A 584 -20.94 37.25 12.61
N ALA A 585 -20.60 36.02 12.22
CA ALA A 585 -19.20 35.58 12.27
C ALA A 585 -18.79 34.52 11.24
N VAL A 586 -17.51 34.57 10.87
CA VAL A 586 -16.83 33.53 10.07
C VAL A 586 -15.69 32.89 10.87
N ILE A 587 -15.71 31.56 11.01
CA ILE A 587 -14.69 30.73 11.65
C ILE A 587 -13.84 30.08 10.56
N VAL A 588 -12.52 30.22 10.64
CA VAL A 588 -11.57 29.74 9.62
C VAL A 588 -10.57 28.79 10.27
N HIS A 589 -10.53 27.54 9.79
CA HIS A 589 -9.50 26.57 10.17
C HIS A 589 -8.96 25.86 8.93
N LEU A 590 -8.05 26.54 8.22
CA LEU A 590 -7.48 26.10 6.96
C LEU A 590 -5.95 26.20 7.02
N GLY A 591 -5.28 25.12 6.61
CA GLY A 591 -3.81 25.10 6.47
C GLY A 591 -3.18 23.75 6.83
N THR A 592 -3.95 22.81 7.35
CA THR A 592 -3.46 21.48 7.74
C THR A 592 -2.91 20.72 6.53
N ASN A 593 -3.58 20.87 5.38
CA ASN A 593 -3.36 20.06 4.18
C ASN A 593 -2.36 20.64 3.17
N GLY A 594 -1.74 21.79 3.43
CA GLY A 594 -0.74 22.35 2.52
C GLY A 594 -0.15 23.69 2.99
N PRO A 595 0.97 24.12 2.39
CA PRO A 595 1.55 25.42 2.67
C PRO A 595 0.60 26.55 2.25
N VAL A 596 0.47 27.56 3.10
CA VAL A 596 -0.30 28.77 2.81
C VAL A 596 0.67 29.86 2.40
N ALA A 597 0.51 30.39 1.19
CA ALA A 597 1.27 31.54 0.73
C ALA A 597 0.67 32.83 1.29
N GLU A 598 1.51 33.80 1.65
CA GLU A 598 1.07 35.07 2.25
C GLU A 598 0.10 35.84 1.35
N ASN A 599 0.34 35.85 0.03
CA ASN A 599 -0.55 36.49 -0.93
C ASN A 599 -1.94 35.83 -0.97
N ALA A 600 -2.01 34.51 -0.91
CA ALA A 600 -3.27 33.77 -0.86
C ALA A 600 -4.02 34.01 0.44
N LEU A 601 -3.31 34.08 1.58
CA LEU A 601 -3.91 34.43 2.86
C LEU A 601 -4.51 35.85 2.82
N ASN A 602 -3.76 36.82 2.29
CA ASN A 602 -4.24 38.20 2.16
C ASN A 602 -5.46 38.29 1.22
N GLU A 603 -5.43 37.58 0.09
CA GLU A 603 -6.55 37.51 -0.84
C GLU A 603 -7.80 36.92 -0.17
N PHE A 604 -7.65 35.82 0.55
CA PHE A 604 -8.74 35.22 1.33
C PHE A 604 -9.28 36.18 2.39
N MET A 605 -8.42 36.82 3.18
CA MET A 605 -8.86 37.77 4.23
C MET A 605 -9.53 39.01 3.67
N ASN A 606 -9.19 39.45 2.44
CA ASN A 606 -9.88 40.55 1.78
C ASN A 606 -11.35 40.23 1.48
N THR A 607 -11.69 38.97 1.20
CA THR A 607 -13.09 38.53 1.00
C THR A 607 -13.93 38.67 2.27
N LEU A 608 -13.28 38.63 3.42
CA LEU A 608 -13.90 38.75 4.75
C LEU A 608 -13.86 40.19 5.28
N SER A 609 -13.52 41.16 4.43
CA SER A 609 -13.30 42.53 4.88
C SER A 609 -14.55 43.11 5.56
N ASP A 610 -15.73 42.86 5.03
CA ASP A 610 -17.00 43.42 5.54
C ASP A 610 -17.66 42.57 6.63
N VAL A 611 -17.03 41.46 7.05
CA VAL A 611 -17.54 40.60 8.12
C VAL A 611 -17.29 41.24 9.49
N GLU A 612 -18.29 41.27 10.36
CA GLU A 612 -18.18 41.92 11.67
C GLU A 612 -17.19 41.21 12.61
N PHE A 613 -17.09 39.88 12.52
CA PHE A 613 -16.23 39.08 13.38
C PHE A 613 -15.62 37.88 12.65
N VAL A 614 -14.29 37.75 12.70
CA VAL A 614 -13.57 36.63 12.07
C VAL A 614 -12.73 35.90 13.10
N LEU A 615 -12.96 34.59 13.25
CA LEU A 615 -12.23 33.72 14.16
C LEU A 615 -11.30 32.81 13.36
N VAL A 616 -9.99 32.93 13.55
CA VAL A 616 -8.99 32.12 12.82
C VAL A 616 -8.29 31.18 13.80
N LEU A 617 -8.17 29.90 13.45
CA LEU A 617 -7.48 28.90 14.25
C LEU A 617 -6.12 28.55 13.63
N THR A 618 -5.05 28.52 14.44
CA THR A 618 -3.77 27.94 14.02
C THR A 618 -3.90 26.42 13.81
N ILE A 619 -2.97 25.80 13.10
CA ILE A 619 -3.04 24.38 12.74
C ILE A 619 -2.14 23.52 13.62
N ARG A 620 -2.61 22.32 13.98
CA ARG A 620 -1.82 21.29 14.67
C ARG A 620 -1.51 20.17 13.69
N ALA A 621 -0.29 20.13 13.17
CA ALA A 621 0.14 19.03 12.31
C ALA A 621 1.66 18.82 12.34
N ASN A 622 2.12 17.57 12.18
CA ASN A 622 3.54 17.28 12.01
C ASN A 622 3.94 17.31 10.53
N ARG A 623 3.88 18.51 9.91
CA ARG A 623 4.19 18.76 8.50
C ARG A 623 5.29 19.81 8.38
N SER A 624 6.01 19.81 7.26
CA SER A 624 7.11 20.76 7.03
C SER A 624 6.65 22.21 6.94
N TRP A 625 5.39 22.46 6.59
CA TRP A 625 4.79 23.80 6.45
C TRP A 625 4.07 24.28 7.71
N THR A 626 3.84 23.44 8.72
CA THR A 626 3.02 23.79 9.89
C THR A 626 3.52 25.06 10.57
N ALA A 627 4.82 25.14 10.85
CA ALA A 627 5.41 26.28 11.55
C ALA A 627 5.25 27.59 10.76
N GLY A 628 5.49 27.56 9.44
CA GLY A 628 5.34 28.73 8.57
C GLY A 628 3.88 29.17 8.44
N ASN A 629 2.95 28.23 8.29
CA ASN A 629 1.51 28.55 8.28
C ASN A 629 1.08 29.18 9.60
N ASN A 630 1.49 28.62 10.74
CA ASN A 630 1.11 29.17 12.05
C ASN A 630 1.74 30.54 12.33
N GLU A 631 2.94 30.81 11.83
CA GLU A 631 3.53 32.14 11.89
C GLU A 631 2.69 33.17 11.12
N LEU A 632 2.25 32.82 9.90
CA LEU A 632 1.35 33.66 9.10
C LEU A 632 -0.03 33.84 9.77
N LEU A 633 -0.64 32.78 10.29
CA LEU A 633 -1.94 32.88 10.94
C LEU A 633 -1.88 33.69 12.24
N ARG A 634 -0.81 33.56 13.03
CA ARG A 634 -0.60 34.39 14.24
C ARG A 634 -0.34 35.85 13.92
N SER A 635 0.27 36.16 12.77
CA SER A 635 0.55 37.55 12.39
C SER A 635 -0.72 38.37 12.17
N LEU A 636 -1.84 37.72 11.83
CA LEU A 636 -3.17 38.33 11.74
C LEU A 636 -3.61 38.99 13.06
N ALA A 637 -3.12 38.49 14.21
CA ALA A 637 -3.39 39.09 15.52
C ALA A 637 -2.41 40.21 15.90
N GLN A 638 -1.28 40.37 15.20
CA GLN A 638 -0.13 41.14 15.70
C GLN A 638 0.20 42.47 15.00
N SER A 639 -0.28 42.85 13.81
CA SER A 639 0.06 44.20 13.27
C SER A 639 -0.65 44.72 12.01
N GLY A 640 -0.95 46.03 12.00
CA GLY A 640 -0.81 46.93 10.84
C GLY A 640 -2.04 47.81 10.49
N PRO A 641 -1.86 49.04 9.95
CA PRO A 641 -2.94 49.97 9.58
C PRO A 641 -3.88 49.48 8.46
N ASN A 642 -3.61 48.30 7.89
CA ASN A 642 -4.41 47.64 6.85
C ASN A 642 -5.20 46.42 7.36
N TYR A 643 -5.05 46.02 8.63
CA TYR A 643 -5.72 44.82 9.17
C TYR A 643 -6.56 45.17 10.41
N ARG A 644 -7.82 44.72 10.38
CA ARG A 644 -8.97 45.28 11.10
C ARG A 644 -9.12 44.68 12.52
N ASN A 645 -9.71 45.44 13.45
CA ASN A 645 -9.93 45.05 14.86
C ASN A 645 -10.93 43.89 15.07
N ASN A 646 -11.42 43.25 14.01
CA ASN A 646 -12.46 42.21 14.02
C ASN A 646 -11.93 40.77 13.90
N VAL A 647 -10.60 40.57 13.82
CA VAL A 647 -10.00 39.24 13.72
C VAL A 647 -9.48 38.77 15.08
N ILE A 648 -9.93 37.59 15.53
CA ILE A 648 -9.39 36.90 16.70
C ILE A 648 -8.68 35.63 16.23
N VAL A 649 -7.45 35.43 16.71
CA VAL A 649 -6.69 34.20 16.45
C VAL A 649 -6.70 33.32 17.70
N ILE A 650 -7.27 32.11 17.57
CA ILE A 650 -7.13 31.05 18.56
C ILE A 650 -5.87 30.26 18.22
N ASP A 651 -4.91 30.23 19.14
CA ASP A 651 -3.71 29.43 18.98
C ASP A 651 -3.98 27.94 19.30
N TRP A 652 -4.72 27.28 18.42
CA TRP A 652 -5.09 25.88 18.52
C TRP A 652 -3.87 24.95 18.58
N GLU A 653 -2.76 25.25 17.89
CA GLU A 653 -1.50 24.51 18.04
C GLU A 653 -1.05 24.44 19.51
N GLN A 654 -1.15 25.54 20.25
CA GLN A 654 -0.77 25.58 21.66
C GLN A 654 -1.87 25.03 22.57
N LEU A 655 -3.12 25.48 22.38
CA LEU A 655 -4.28 25.12 23.21
C LEU A 655 -4.59 23.63 23.16
N SER A 656 -4.43 23.00 21.99
CA SER A 656 -4.62 21.56 21.82
C SER A 656 -3.77 20.72 22.79
N ASN A 657 -2.62 21.21 23.24
CA ASN A 657 -1.78 20.49 24.21
C ASN A 657 -2.39 20.46 25.63
N GLN A 658 -3.38 21.31 25.89
CA GLN A 658 -4.11 21.38 27.17
C GLN A 658 -5.39 20.55 27.15
N CYS A 659 -5.70 19.90 26.03
CA CYS A 659 -6.92 19.13 25.90
C CYS A 659 -6.96 17.97 26.92
N PRO A 660 -8.01 17.89 27.76
CA PRO A 660 -8.11 16.85 28.75
C PRO A 660 -8.52 15.53 28.09
N GLY A 661 -7.68 14.49 28.20
CA GLY A 661 -7.99 13.14 27.72
C GLY A 661 -7.28 12.75 26.43
N ASP A 662 -7.85 11.77 25.72
CA ASP A 662 -7.30 11.25 24.46
C ASP A 662 -7.90 12.02 23.29
N CYS A 663 -7.34 13.20 23.03
CA CYS A 663 -7.98 14.17 22.14
C CYS A 663 -7.64 14.00 20.65
N PHE A 664 -6.55 13.30 20.33
CA PHE A 664 -6.05 13.20 18.97
C PHE A 664 -5.94 11.73 18.54
N ALA A 665 -6.28 11.47 17.28
CA ALA A 665 -5.96 10.23 16.63
C ALA A 665 -4.43 10.05 16.58
N ASN A 666 -3.99 8.84 16.22
CA ASN A 666 -2.56 8.49 16.25
C ASN A 666 -1.70 9.26 15.22
N ASP A 667 -2.31 9.98 14.29
CA ASP A 667 -1.61 10.91 13.39
C ASP A 667 -1.29 12.26 14.05
N GLY A 668 -1.85 12.52 15.23
CA GLY A 668 -1.67 13.75 16.00
C GLY A 668 -2.41 14.96 15.42
N ILE A 669 -3.28 14.76 14.43
CA ILE A 669 -4.00 15.80 13.68
C ILE A 669 -5.51 15.66 13.92
N HIS A 670 -6.10 14.51 13.60
CA HIS A 670 -7.55 14.34 13.63
C HIS A 670 -8.06 14.19 15.05
N LEU A 671 -9.29 14.67 15.28
CA LEU A 671 -9.88 14.74 16.60
C LEU A 671 -10.54 13.41 16.98
N ARG A 672 -10.26 12.96 18.20
CA ARG A 672 -11.07 11.95 18.91
C ARG A 672 -12.25 12.63 19.63
N PRO A 673 -13.20 11.87 20.22
CA PRO A 673 -14.37 12.46 20.87
C PRO A 673 -14.05 13.52 21.95
N ASP A 674 -12.98 13.35 22.74
CA ASP A 674 -12.51 14.37 23.69
C ASP A 674 -12.02 15.64 22.97
N GLY A 675 -11.26 15.46 21.89
CA GLY A 675 -10.74 16.55 21.06
C GLY A 675 -11.84 17.32 20.33
N VAL A 676 -12.87 16.64 19.82
CA VAL A 676 -14.04 17.29 19.21
C VAL A 676 -14.75 18.20 20.21
N ARG A 677 -14.98 17.72 21.44
CA ARG A 677 -15.57 18.52 22.51
C ARG A 677 -14.71 19.73 22.85
N PHE A 678 -13.41 19.53 23.02
CA PHE A 678 -12.48 20.60 23.38
C PHE A 678 -12.35 21.64 22.26
N TYR A 679 -12.17 21.20 21.01
CA TYR A 679 -12.12 22.07 19.82
C TYR A 679 -13.36 22.94 19.71
N ALA A 680 -14.55 22.32 19.74
CA ALA A 680 -15.80 23.05 19.64
C ALA A 680 -15.99 24.01 20.82
N GLN A 681 -15.56 23.64 22.03
CA GLN A 681 -15.62 24.52 23.18
C GLN A 681 -14.77 25.79 22.99
N GLN A 682 -13.58 25.69 22.39
CA GLN A 682 -12.76 26.89 22.11
C GLN A 682 -13.49 27.86 21.16
N VAL A 683 -14.22 27.33 20.18
CA VAL A 683 -15.03 28.15 19.27
C VAL A 683 -16.23 28.76 20.01
N PHE A 684 -16.91 27.98 20.85
CA PHE A 684 -18.09 28.44 21.58
C PHE A 684 -17.77 29.50 22.63
N ASP A 685 -16.65 29.36 23.34
CA ASP A 685 -16.23 30.32 24.36
C ASP A 685 -16.00 31.71 23.76
N VAL A 686 -15.46 31.77 22.54
CA VAL A 686 -15.23 33.04 21.84
C VAL A 686 -16.52 33.61 21.25
N LEU A 687 -17.40 32.77 20.70
CA LEU A 687 -18.65 33.21 20.08
C LEU A 687 -19.84 33.36 21.07
N GLY A 688 -19.66 32.99 22.33
CA GLY A 688 -20.73 32.99 23.34
C GLY A 688 -21.82 31.95 23.06
N LEU A 689 -21.50 30.86 22.37
CA LEU A 689 -22.45 29.82 21.98
C LEU A 689 -22.60 28.76 23.08
N SER A 690 -23.73 28.07 23.08
CA SER A 690 -23.97 26.90 23.94
C SER A 690 -24.54 25.75 23.10
N PRO A 691 -24.13 24.48 23.36
CA PRO A 691 -24.80 23.32 22.78
C PRO A 691 -26.32 23.38 22.99
N SER A 692 -27.09 23.00 21.96
CA SER A 692 -28.50 22.64 22.11
C SER A 692 -28.69 21.34 22.89
#